data_AF-A0A8H5R1D9-F1
#
_entry.id   AF-A0A8H5R1D9-F1
#
_cell.length_a   1.000
_cell.length_b   1.000
_cell.length_c   1.000
_cell.angle_alpha   90.00
_cell.angle_beta   90.00
_cell.angle_gamma   90.00
#
_symmetry.space_group_name_H-M   'P 1'
#
loop_
_entity.id
_entity.type
_entity.pdbx_description
1 polymer ?
#
loop_
_entity_poly.entity_id
_entity_poly.type
_entity_poly.pdbx_seq_one_letter_code
_entity_poly.pdbx_strand_id
1 'polypeptide(L)'
;MRPRLQNFNALRARSYLTRLPLFTRLIIVAIVALAIASLQSVWNLREWGALIPEEISITNAYRLSTFPLIHLNIIHAILNLAALTPLMERFENEHGTLTSLALFFGPLTSIPAVMYVLIERYVFHVNHGVLGASMWVFTLLAMESIQTYKTNPHFVVGTVHIPTWTTPLIMCMVVRALVPGTSLLGHLCGIAIGYVAGFGYAKLLAPPEWGLRWIENRLNLLKILPHYVSIDKTTYGRFGVLPTTNRPGPSGSAATELLSIDMNPGSRIDCPAFTAGGPQSIRLKPGGSFHLMESCHDASALSLRRDPRILKFPPYLSFLCIAIGVIWLFLLPLNEYSRRTYISENALLPGQVHTYFGGSEQNIFRAYRHEVDDVVDKNNYEINDRLGKILTGVGLKVGRQNYTYHSAGHEYSGQNLYAILQAPRGDATEAIVLVAAWKNVEEQLNRNGVSLALTLVRYFKRWSLWSKDIILVVPPDSKTGTQAWVDAYHDAHNPDLVAPLPLKSGALQGALAIDYPQEQSFKSVHVIYDGPNGQLPNLDLINSIVNIAGGQMGIGASIQKMTEHKGTYPDRLQTMLRGMLNQGLGYAAGAHSSFIPYHVDAVTLQPYGEGWHDEMAMGRLVEGSFRSLNNLLEHLHQSFFFYLLMQTDRFVSIGTYLPSAMLIAANFTIMAISLWVKSGQSPATQKPKEKTSTASVETTQAGRDLFVPLGVVAVCQGLAAVPLYIFNHLPAGLLSPAFAAFSAISAILPFAISRLLTLGTKPTMQHFQLTKSFSLLVLGMCLSTLATLNFSLAFLIGVLSSPLSFVQPVKSLGLRWSLAGLLNVVSPPTVLYAAAQIWDISIADLLKEASFGWNVWGMYTPVVVWCLWWPAWLVGMVNVFGEVTA
;
A
#
# COMPACT_ATOMS: atom_id res chain seq x y z
N MET A 1 7.92 24.37 -3.64
CA MET A 1 8.25 24.97 -2.32
C MET A 1 7.30 24.40 -1.26
N ARG A 2 7.84 23.60 -0.32
CA ARG A 2 7.18 22.76 0.71
C ARG A 2 7.66 23.20 2.13
N PRO A 3 7.19 22.62 3.25
CA PRO A 3 7.81 21.37 3.75
C PRO A 3 6.89 20.30 4.41
N ARG A 4 7.26 19.01 4.19
CA ARG A 4 7.17 17.75 5.01
C ARG A 4 5.82 17.32 5.66
N LEU A 5 5.35 16.05 5.70
CA LEU A 5 5.94 14.70 5.85
C LEU A 5 5.27 13.65 4.92
N GLN A 6 5.92 12.49 4.66
CA GLN A 6 5.24 11.23 4.30
C GLN A 6 4.51 10.62 5.52
N ASN A 7 3.77 11.48 6.21
CA ASN A 7 2.65 11.16 7.10
C ASN A 7 1.38 11.18 6.25
N PHE A 8 0.21 10.93 6.85
CA PHE A 8 -1.06 11.41 6.30
C PHE A 8 -0.89 12.86 5.86
N ASN A 9 -0.68 13.06 4.56
CA ASN A 9 -0.13 14.30 4.06
C ASN A 9 -1.30 15.26 3.97
N ALA A 10 -1.57 16.00 5.05
CA ALA A 10 -2.65 16.96 5.11
C ALA A 10 -2.56 17.97 3.96
N LEU A 11 -1.37 18.24 3.41
CA LEU A 11 -1.19 19.04 2.19
C LEU A 11 -1.62 18.32 0.91
N ARG A 12 -1.48 16.99 0.80
CA ARG A 12 -1.97 16.17 -0.32
C ARG A 12 -3.47 15.89 -0.21
N ALA A 13 -3.99 15.64 0.99
CA ALA A 13 -5.42 15.55 1.25
C ALA A 13 -6.10 16.92 1.05
N ARG A 14 -5.48 18.01 1.54
CA ARG A 14 -5.89 19.37 1.22
C ARG A 14 -5.74 19.65 -0.27
N SER A 15 -4.65 19.25 -0.94
CA SER A 15 -4.51 19.47 -2.38
C SER A 15 -5.58 18.71 -3.16
N TYR A 16 -5.86 17.46 -2.80
CA TYR A 16 -6.95 16.65 -3.35
C TYR A 16 -8.31 17.33 -3.14
N LEU A 17 -8.65 17.68 -1.89
CA LEU A 17 -9.89 18.39 -1.55
C LEU A 17 -9.99 19.76 -2.23
N THR A 18 -8.88 20.45 -2.45
CA THR A 18 -8.86 21.73 -3.18
C THR A 18 -8.94 21.56 -4.69
N ARG A 19 -8.54 20.39 -5.23
CA ARG A 19 -8.59 20.07 -6.66
C ARG A 19 -9.94 19.49 -7.09
N LEU A 20 -10.81 19.15 -6.15
CA LEU A 20 -12.13 18.62 -6.45
C LEU A 20 -12.91 19.58 -7.37
N PRO A 21 -13.61 19.04 -8.38
CA PRO A 21 -14.41 19.83 -9.28
C PRO A 21 -15.62 20.44 -8.56
N LEU A 22 -16.16 21.52 -9.12
CA LEU A 22 -17.04 22.45 -8.42
C LEU A 22 -18.30 21.79 -7.84
N PHE A 23 -19.03 20.98 -8.62
CA PHE A 23 -20.27 20.35 -8.18
C PHE A 23 -20.01 19.35 -7.06
N THR A 24 -18.99 18.49 -7.21
CA THR A 24 -18.57 17.53 -6.19
C THR A 24 -18.25 18.23 -4.88
N ARG A 25 -17.52 19.34 -4.95
CA ARG A 25 -17.19 20.17 -3.78
C ARG A 25 -18.43 20.76 -3.11
N LEU A 26 -19.37 21.31 -3.89
CA LEU A 26 -20.61 21.88 -3.37
C LEU A 26 -21.47 20.85 -2.66
N ILE A 27 -21.57 19.62 -3.21
CA ILE A 27 -22.32 18.53 -2.57
C ILE A 27 -21.67 18.11 -1.25
N ILE A 28 -20.34 17.99 -1.19
CA ILE A 28 -19.63 17.67 0.05
C ILE A 28 -19.92 18.73 1.11
N VAL A 29 -19.81 20.01 0.75
CA VAL A 29 -20.11 21.12 1.67
C VAL A 29 -21.57 21.08 2.13
N ALA A 30 -22.52 20.82 1.22
CA ALA A 30 -23.94 20.74 1.55
C ALA A 30 -24.24 19.59 2.53
N ILE A 31 -23.68 18.40 2.31
CA ILE A 31 -23.85 17.24 3.20
C ILE A 31 -23.25 17.54 4.57
N VAL A 32 -22.05 18.13 4.64
CA VAL A 32 -21.40 18.48 5.90
C VAL A 32 -22.21 19.55 6.64
N ALA A 33 -22.65 20.60 5.95
CA ALA A 33 -23.45 21.67 6.54
C ALA A 33 -24.79 21.16 7.09
N LEU A 34 -25.50 20.31 6.34
CA LEU A 34 -26.75 19.70 6.78
C LEU A 34 -26.53 18.69 7.91
N ALA A 35 -25.42 17.95 7.92
CA ALA A 35 -25.06 17.07 9.01
C ALA A 35 -24.80 17.85 10.31
N ILE A 36 -24.10 18.98 10.24
CA ILE A 36 -23.89 19.88 11.40
C ILE A 36 -25.22 20.51 11.82
N ALA A 37 -26.03 21.00 10.88
CA ALA A 37 -27.34 21.56 11.18
C ALA A 37 -28.30 20.51 11.78
N SER A 38 -28.09 19.22 11.55
CA SER A 38 -28.90 18.16 12.18
C SER A 38 -28.58 17.93 13.66
N LEU A 39 -27.57 18.62 14.22
CA LEU A 39 -27.22 18.55 15.65
C LEU A 39 -28.08 19.47 16.52
N GLN A 40 -28.68 20.52 15.95
CA GLN A 40 -29.60 21.38 16.71
C GLN A 40 -30.99 20.73 16.85
N SER A 41 -31.72 21.09 17.90
CA SER A 41 -33.03 20.54 18.25
C SER A 41 -34.23 21.42 17.87
N VAL A 42 -34.00 22.60 17.30
CA VAL A 42 -35.00 23.61 16.91
C VAL A 42 -35.77 23.19 15.66
N TRP A 43 -35.12 22.50 14.72
CA TRP A 43 -35.71 22.04 13.46
C TRP A 43 -35.31 20.60 13.14
N ASN A 44 -36.30 19.71 13.00
CA ASN A 44 -36.08 18.31 12.64
C ASN A 44 -35.78 18.14 11.14
N LEU A 45 -34.53 18.40 10.75
CA LEU A 45 -34.04 18.26 9.39
C LEU A 45 -34.20 16.83 8.83
N ARG A 46 -34.12 15.81 9.70
CA ARG A 46 -34.23 14.40 9.29
C ARG A 46 -35.62 14.09 8.76
N GLU A 47 -36.63 14.53 9.48
CA GLU A 47 -38.03 14.37 9.08
C GLU A 47 -38.35 15.23 7.85
N TRP A 48 -37.85 16.48 7.82
CA TRP A 48 -38.12 17.41 6.72
C TRP A 48 -37.70 16.89 5.34
N GLY A 49 -36.56 16.21 5.23
CA GLY A 49 -36.06 15.72 3.94
C GLY A 49 -35.93 14.21 3.80
N ALA A 50 -36.48 13.42 4.73
CA ALA A 50 -36.59 11.98 4.53
C ALA A 50 -37.54 11.65 3.38
N LEU A 51 -37.14 10.66 2.57
CA LEU A 51 -38.01 10.09 1.54
C LEU A 51 -38.97 9.10 2.19
N ILE A 52 -40.17 9.57 2.52
CA ILE A 52 -41.23 8.81 3.20
C ILE A 52 -42.39 8.60 2.22
N PRO A 53 -42.74 7.35 1.83
CA PRO A 53 -43.75 7.08 0.79
C PRO A 53 -45.13 7.72 0.99
N GLU A 54 -45.61 7.81 2.24
CA GLU A 54 -46.94 8.40 2.54
C GLU A 54 -46.95 9.93 2.52
N GLU A 55 -45.82 10.58 2.77
CA GLU A 55 -45.72 12.05 2.90
C GLU A 55 -45.46 12.77 1.56
N ILE A 56 -45.36 12.02 0.47
CA ILE A 56 -45.10 12.55 -0.86
C ILE A 56 -46.41 13.04 -1.49
N SER A 57 -46.47 14.35 -1.65
CA SER A 57 -47.53 15.10 -2.33
C SER A 57 -46.90 16.14 -3.27
N ILE A 58 -47.72 16.84 -4.05
CA ILE A 58 -47.25 17.92 -4.94
C ILE A 58 -46.51 19.01 -4.15
N THR A 59 -46.94 19.30 -2.91
CA THR A 59 -46.32 20.33 -2.05
C THR A 59 -44.99 19.87 -1.44
N ASN A 60 -44.80 18.56 -1.26
CA ASN A 60 -43.61 17.97 -0.64
C ASN A 60 -42.70 17.24 -1.64
N ALA A 61 -42.88 17.49 -2.94
CA ALA A 61 -42.13 16.83 -4.01
C ALA A 61 -40.60 17.09 -3.92
N TYR A 62 -40.17 18.14 -3.22
CA TYR A 62 -38.76 18.42 -2.94
C TYR A 62 -38.05 17.24 -2.25
N ARG A 63 -38.77 16.40 -1.49
CA ARG A 63 -38.22 15.20 -0.84
C ARG A 63 -37.68 14.16 -1.81
N LEU A 64 -38.11 14.18 -3.08
CA LEU A 64 -37.59 13.30 -4.13
C LEU A 64 -36.17 13.64 -4.55
N SER A 65 -35.65 14.83 -4.19
CA SER A 65 -34.30 15.27 -4.55
C SER A 65 -33.43 15.65 -3.34
N THR A 66 -34.02 15.95 -2.18
CA THR A 66 -33.27 16.38 -0.99
C THR A 66 -32.79 15.24 -0.08
N PHE A 67 -33.46 14.07 -0.09
CA PHE A 67 -33.12 12.96 0.80
C PHE A 67 -31.68 12.43 0.73
N PRO A 68 -30.93 12.48 -0.40
CA PRO A 68 -29.54 12.04 -0.43
C PRO A 68 -28.62 12.95 0.39
N LEU A 69 -29.00 14.22 0.58
CA LEU A 69 -28.17 15.19 1.29
C LEU A 69 -28.28 15.07 2.83
N ILE A 70 -29.36 14.46 3.33
CA ILE A 70 -29.66 14.37 4.76
C ILE A 70 -29.29 12.99 5.29
N HIS A 71 -28.71 12.95 6.50
CA HIS A 71 -28.15 11.73 7.08
C HIS A 71 -28.62 11.51 8.51
N LEU A 72 -28.67 10.24 8.93
CA LEU A 72 -29.06 9.80 10.27
C LEU A 72 -28.15 10.34 11.39
N ASN A 73 -26.84 10.35 11.16
CA ASN A 73 -25.84 10.87 12.09
C ASN A 73 -24.54 11.22 11.34
N ILE A 74 -23.59 11.84 12.03
CA ILE A 74 -22.30 12.25 11.45
C ILE A 74 -21.52 11.06 10.88
N ILE A 75 -21.56 9.89 11.53
CA ILE A 75 -20.84 8.70 11.07
C ILE A 75 -21.40 8.22 9.72
N HIS A 76 -22.73 8.19 9.58
CA HIS A 76 -23.39 7.84 8.33
C HIS A 76 -23.05 8.85 7.21
N ALA A 77 -22.99 10.15 7.53
CA ALA A 77 -22.55 11.18 6.58
C ALA A 77 -21.09 10.99 6.14
N ILE A 78 -20.17 10.70 7.08
CA ILE A 78 -18.75 10.48 6.77
C ILE A 78 -18.56 9.26 5.86
N LEU A 79 -19.24 8.14 6.15
CA LEU A 79 -19.15 6.93 5.33
C LEU A 79 -19.67 7.16 3.91
N ASN A 80 -20.82 7.83 3.77
CA ASN A 80 -21.36 8.17 2.45
C ASN A 80 -20.46 9.16 1.70
N LEU A 81 -19.88 10.16 2.37
CA LEU A 81 -18.94 11.09 1.75
C LEU A 81 -17.66 10.39 1.27
N ALA A 82 -17.12 9.48 2.08
CA ALA A 82 -15.93 8.72 1.71
C ALA A 82 -16.17 7.84 0.47
N ALA A 83 -17.35 7.24 0.34
CA ALA A 83 -17.71 6.41 -0.81
C ALA A 83 -18.11 7.24 -2.05
N LEU A 84 -18.82 8.36 -1.86
CA LEU A 84 -19.37 9.17 -2.95
C LEU A 84 -18.32 10.04 -3.65
N THR A 85 -17.42 10.65 -2.87
CA THR A 85 -16.47 11.66 -3.37
C THR A 85 -15.66 11.20 -4.60
N PRO A 86 -14.97 10.04 -4.60
CA PRO A 86 -14.17 9.63 -5.74
C PRO A 86 -15.01 9.31 -6.99
N LEU A 87 -16.20 8.74 -6.80
CA LEU A 87 -17.10 8.38 -7.90
C LEU A 87 -17.71 9.62 -8.55
N MET A 88 -18.13 10.58 -7.73
CA MET A 88 -18.78 11.81 -8.20
C MET A 88 -17.78 12.77 -8.85
N GLU A 89 -16.55 12.85 -8.33
CA GLU A 89 -15.45 13.59 -8.97
C GLU A 89 -15.21 13.07 -10.38
N ARG A 90 -15.10 11.74 -10.54
CA ARG A 90 -14.87 11.12 -11.84
C ARG A 90 -16.03 11.41 -12.80
N PHE A 91 -17.27 11.28 -12.33
CA PHE A 91 -18.45 11.58 -13.11
C PHE A 91 -18.50 13.03 -13.61
N GLU A 92 -18.21 14.00 -12.72
CA GLU A 92 -18.19 15.43 -13.07
C GLU A 92 -17.09 15.77 -14.06
N ASN A 93 -15.90 15.17 -13.90
CA ASN A 93 -14.81 15.36 -14.84
C ASN A 93 -15.12 14.80 -16.24
N GLU A 94 -15.93 13.73 -16.32
CA GLU A 94 -16.33 13.10 -17.59
C GLU A 94 -17.48 13.86 -18.29
N HIS A 95 -18.50 14.31 -17.54
CA HIS A 95 -19.74 14.86 -18.13
C HIS A 95 -19.87 16.40 -18.02
N GLY A 96 -19.03 17.05 -17.22
CA GLY A 96 -19.07 18.50 -16.97
C GLY A 96 -20.00 18.90 -15.83
N THR A 97 -19.70 20.03 -15.19
CA THR A 97 -20.35 20.50 -13.95
C THR A 97 -21.86 20.75 -14.12
N LEU A 98 -22.28 21.41 -15.21
CA LEU A 98 -23.71 21.69 -15.46
C LEU A 98 -24.51 20.42 -15.73
N THR A 99 -23.94 19.47 -16.47
CA THR A 99 -24.56 18.17 -16.75
C THR A 99 -24.74 17.37 -15.47
N SER A 100 -23.70 17.33 -14.62
CA SER A 100 -23.80 16.67 -13.31
C SER A 100 -24.88 17.28 -12.43
N LEU A 101 -24.96 18.61 -12.35
CA LEU A 101 -26.00 19.30 -11.58
C LEU A 101 -27.40 18.91 -12.06
N ALA A 102 -27.64 18.95 -13.37
CA ALA A 102 -28.94 18.63 -13.94
C ALA A 102 -29.34 17.16 -13.75
N LEU A 103 -28.40 16.23 -13.90
CA LEU A 103 -28.66 14.80 -13.76
C LEU A 103 -28.92 14.40 -12.30
N PHE A 104 -28.12 14.90 -11.35
CA PHE A 104 -28.24 14.55 -9.93
C PHE A 104 -29.43 15.22 -9.24
N PHE A 105 -29.79 16.46 -9.59
CA PHE A 105 -31.01 17.08 -9.06
C PHE A 105 -32.25 16.81 -9.92
N GLY A 106 -32.12 15.96 -10.94
CA GLY A 106 -33.22 15.50 -11.77
C GLY A 106 -33.25 13.97 -11.87
N PRO A 107 -33.09 13.38 -13.06
CA PRO A 107 -33.47 11.99 -13.33
C PRO A 107 -32.69 10.94 -12.54
N LEU A 108 -31.40 11.15 -12.22
CA LEU A 108 -30.60 10.15 -11.48
C LEU A 108 -31.02 9.99 -10.01
N THR A 109 -31.81 10.93 -9.48
CA THR A 109 -32.33 10.88 -8.11
C THR A 109 -33.83 10.71 -8.09
N SER A 110 -34.56 11.52 -8.88
CA SER A 110 -36.02 11.53 -8.86
C SER A 110 -36.62 10.24 -9.42
N ILE A 111 -36.04 9.63 -10.47
CA ILE A 111 -36.58 8.38 -11.03
C ILE A 111 -36.42 7.22 -10.04
N PRO A 112 -35.22 6.93 -9.48
CA PRO A 112 -35.12 5.87 -8.48
C PRO A 112 -35.92 6.17 -7.20
N ALA A 113 -36.05 7.44 -6.80
CA ALA A 113 -36.88 7.82 -5.66
C ALA A 113 -38.37 7.56 -5.91
N VAL A 114 -38.89 7.91 -7.09
CA VAL A 114 -40.28 7.60 -7.48
C VAL A 114 -40.47 6.08 -7.57
N MET A 115 -39.53 5.34 -8.16
CA MET A 115 -39.58 3.87 -8.19
C MET A 115 -39.67 3.28 -6.78
N TYR A 116 -38.81 3.73 -5.86
CA TYR A 116 -38.83 3.31 -4.46
C TYR A 116 -40.20 3.54 -3.82
N VAL A 117 -40.74 4.75 -3.96
CA VAL A 117 -42.02 5.15 -3.37
C VAL A 117 -43.18 4.34 -3.94
N LEU A 118 -43.21 4.12 -5.25
CA LEU A 118 -44.26 3.33 -5.88
C LEU A 118 -44.23 1.87 -5.39
N ILE A 119 -43.04 1.29 -5.28
CA ILE A 119 -42.89 -0.10 -4.83
C ILE A 119 -43.27 -0.23 -3.35
N GLU A 120 -42.75 0.63 -2.47
CA GLU A 120 -43.09 0.56 -1.05
C GLU A 120 -44.58 0.81 -0.79
N ARG A 121 -45.15 1.82 -1.45
CA ARG A 121 -46.54 2.24 -1.21
C ARG A 121 -47.55 1.27 -1.79
N TYR A 122 -47.35 0.80 -3.02
CA TYR A 122 -48.37 0.03 -3.75
C TYR A 122 -48.11 -1.48 -3.78
N VAL A 123 -46.85 -1.92 -3.62
CA VAL A 123 -46.52 -3.36 -3.61
C VAL A 123 -46.44 -3.85 -2.17
N PHE A 124 -45.54 -3.26 -1.37
CA PHE A 124 -45.29 -3.74 -0.02
C PHE A 124 -46.24 -3.18 1.03
N HIS A 125 -46.93 -2.07 0.75
CA HIS A 125 -47.80 -1.36 1.71
C HIS A 125 -47.07 -0.99 3.01
N VAL A 126 -45.81 -0.56 2.88
CA VAL A 126 -44.93 -0.21 3.99
C VAL A 126 -44.48 1.25 3.83
N ASN A 127 -44.26 1.93 4.95
CA ASN A 127 -43.89 3.36 4.97
C ASN A 127 -42.51 3.56 5.62
N HIS A 128 -41.45 3.01 5.01
CA HIS A 128 -40.10 3.18 5.53
C HIS A 128 -39.42 4.41 4.93
N GLY A 129 -38.93 5.30 5.80
CA GLY A 129 -38.17 6.48 5.39
C GLY A 129 -36.73 6.15 4.98
N VAL A 130 -36.27 6.71 3.85
CA VAL A 130 -34.87 6.58 3.39
C VAL A 130 -34.15 7.92 3.45
N LEU A 131 -32.88 7.87 3.89
CA LEU A 131 -31.98 9.00 4.05
C LEU A 131 -30.58 8.63 3.58
N GLY A 132 -29.86 9.60 3.03
CA GLY A 132 -28.42 9.55 2.79
C GLY A 132 -28.01 9.26 1.35
N ALA A 133 -26.78 9.66 1.02
CA ALA A 133 -26.28 9.65 -0.36
C ALA A 133 -25.90 8.25 -0.89
N SER A 134 -26.13 7.19 -0.12
CA SER A 134 -25.81 5.82 -0.52
C SER A 134 -26.51 5.39 -1.82
N MET A 135 -27.71 5.92 -2.13
CA MET A 135 -28.35 5.67 -3.42
C MET A 135 -27.49 6.20 -4.58
N TRP A 136 -26.91 7.40 -4.48
CA TRP A 136 -26.00 7.94 -5.48
C TRP A 136 -24.74 7.11 -5.64
N VAL A 137 -24.19 6.60 -4.54
CA VAL A 137 -23.03 5.69 -4.56
C VAL A 137 -23.34 4.45 -5.39
N PHE A 138 -24.48 3.79 -5.14
CA PHE A 138 -24.86 2.58 -5.88
C PHE A 138 -25.25 2.86 -7.33
N THR A 139 -25.88 4.00 -7.63
CA THR A 139 -26.14 4.44 -9.02
C THR A 139 -24.83 4.59 -9.79
N LEU A 140 -23.85 5.31 -9.23
CA LEU A 140 -22.54 5.53 -9.87
C LEU A 140 -21.73 4.24 -9.99
N LEU A 141 -21.72 3.39 -8.95
CA LEU A 141 -21.07 2.08 -9.01
C LEU A 141 -21.68 1.19 -10.10
N ALA A 142 -23.00 1.20 -10.27
CA ALA A 142 -23.66 0.45 -11.32
C ALA A 142 -23.29 0.96 -12.72
N MET A 143 -23.23 2.28 -12.92
CA MET A 143 -22.75 2.87 -14.18
C MET A 143 -21.32 2.43 -14.53
N GLU A 144 -20.41 2.56 -13.56
CA GLU A 144 -19.00 2.16 -13.69
C GLU A 144 -18.84 0.66 -13.94
N SER A 145 -19.64 -0.17 -13.28
CA SER A 145 -19.59 -1.63 -13.46
C SER A 145 -19.94 -2.06 -14.89
N ILE A 146 -20.85 -1.34 -15.57
CA ILE A 146 -21.20 -1.60 -16.98
C ILE A 146 -20.08 -1.13 -17.92
N GLN A 147 -19.49 0.03 -17.66
CA GLN A 147 -18.32 0.46 -18.43
C GLN A 147 -17.15 -0.51 -18.27
N THR A 148 -16.93 -0.99 -17.04
CA THR A 148 -15.91 -1.98 -16.73
C THR A 148 -16.24 -3.33 -17.36
N TYR A 149 -17.50 -3.77 -17.35
CA TYR A 149 -17.93 -5.00 -18.01
C TYR A 149 -17.63 -5.01 -19.52
N LYS A 150 -17.75 -3.87 -20.21
CA LYS A 150 -17.38 -3.73 -21.63
C LYS A 150 -15.89 -3.97 -21.89
N THR A 151 -15.03 -3.72 -20.91
CA THR A 151 -13.56 -3.88 -21.05
C THR A 151 -13.06 -5.18 -20.41
N ASN A 152 -13.64 -5.57 -19.28
CA ASN A 152 -13.33 -6.76 -18.48
C ASN A 152 -14.64 -7.45 -18.07
N PRO A 153 -15.14 -8.41 -18.87
CA PRO A 153 -16.49 -8.95 -18.70
C PRO A 153 -16.66 -9.84 -17.46
N HIS A 154 -15.59 -10.45 -16.96
CA HIS A 154 -15.65 -11.36 -15.81
C HIS A 154 -14.55 -11.05 -14.79
N PHE A 155 -14.88 -11.16 -13.51
CA PHE A 155 -13.91 -11.32 -12.44
C PHE A 155 -13.81 -12.80 -12.07
N VAL A 156 -12.59 -13.29 -11.89
CA VAL A 156 -12.32 -14.70 -11.64
C VAL A 156 -12.10 -14.90 -10.15
N VAL A 157 -12.94 -15.71 -9.52
CA VAL A 157 -12.78 -16.14 -8.11
C VAL A 157 -12.63 -17.65 -8.10
N GLY A 158 -11.40 -18.14 -7.93
CA GLY A 158 -11.09 -19.57 -8.08
C GLY A 158 -11.35 -20.03 -9.52
N THR A 159 -12.33 -20.92 -9.72
CA THR A 159 -12.76 -21.44 -11.03
C THR A 159 -14.04 -20.81 -11.56
N VAL A 160 -14.70 -19.94 -10.79
CA VAL A 160 -16.00 -19.37 -11.15
C VAL A 160 -15.81 -18.01 -11.81
N HIS A 161 -16.27 -17.90 -13.05
CA HIS A 161 -16.32 -16.63 -13.78
C HIS A 161 -17.59 -15.88 -13.42
N ILE A 162 -17.45 -14.84 -12.61
CA ILE A 162 -18.60 -14.01 -12.22
C ILE A 162 -18.60 -12.75 -13.10
N PRO A 163 -19.72 -12.41 -13.76
CA PRO A 163 -19.76 -11.23 -14.62
C PRO A 163 -19.51 -9.93 -13.84
N THR A 164 -18.64 -9.06 -14.34
CA THR A 164 -18.26 -7.82 -13.64
C THR A 164 -19.43 -6.89 -13.37
N TRP A 165 -20.47 -6.91 -14.21
CA TRP A 165 -21.68 -6.12 -13.98
C TRP A 165 -22.42 -6.51 -12.69
N THR A 166 -22.19 -7.69 -12.09
CA THR A 166 -22.86 -8.10 -10.84
C THR A 166 -22.20 -7.52 -9.58
N THR A 167 -21.04 -6.87 -9.69
CA THR A 167 -20.31 -6.29 -8.55
C THR A 167 -21.15 -5.37 -7.64
N PRO A 168 -21.93 -4.38 -8.14
CA PRO A 168 -22.76 -3.53 -7.28
C PRO A 168 -23.87 -4.32 -6.55
N LEU A 169 -24.40 -5.39 -7.14
CA LEU A 169 -25.41 -6.24 -6.49
C LEU A 169 -24.80 -7.03 -5.33
N ILE A 170 -23.61 -7.59 -5.52
CA ILE A 170 -22.87 -8.29 -4.47
C ILE A 170 -22.53 -7.31 -3.34
N MET A 171 -22.02 -6.11 -3.68
CA MET A 171 -21.73 -5.07 -2.70
C MET A 171 -22.97 -4.62 -1.94
N CYS A 172 -24.12 -4.52 -2.60
CA CYS A 172 -25.40 -4.21 -1.95
C CYS A 172 -25.78 -5.26 -0.90
N MET A 173 -25.62 -6.55 -1.22
CA MET A 173 -25.85 -7.64 -0.26
C MET A 173 -24.86 -7.61 0.90
N VAL A 174 -23.59 -7.32 0.63
CA VAL A 174 -22.55 -7.17 1.68
C VAL A 174 -22.86 -6.00 2.60
N VAL A 175 -23.24 -4.84 2.06
CA VAL A 175 -23.60 -3.65 2.85
C VAL A 175 -24.85 -3.92 3.71
N ARG A 176 -25.86 -4.59 3.16
CA ARG A 176 -27.06 -5.00 3.91
C ARG A 176 -26.72 -5.94 5.07
N ALA A 177 -25.74 -6.82 4.90
CA ALA A 177 -25.27 -7.75 5.92
C ALA A 177 -24.41 -7.08 7.01
N LEU A 178 -23.58 -6.11 6.62
CA LEU A 178 -22.67 -5.40 7.54
C LEU A 178 -23.35 -4.26 8.30
N VAL A 179 -24.26 -3.53 7.67
CA VAL A 179 -24.95 -2.36 8.23
C VAL A 179 -26.46 -2.62 8.30
N PRO A 180 -26.94 -3.23 9.41
CA PRO A 180 -28.36 -3.50 9.60
C PRO A 180 -29.15 -2.17 9.68
N GLY A 181 -30.27 -2.08 8.95
CA GLY A 181 -31.10 -0.88 8.86
C GLY A 181 -30.93 -0.06 7.57
N THR A 182 -30.10 -0.51 6.63
CA THR A 182 -30.00 0.07 5.28
C THR A 182 -31.17 -0.37 4.37
N SER A 183 -31.70 0.55 3.55
CA SER A 183 -32.79 0.26 2.61
C SER A 183 -32.26 -0.48 1.38
N LEU A 184 -32.36 -1.82 1.41
CA LEU A 184 -32.01 -2.69 0.28
C LEU A 184 -32.75 -2.27 -1.00
N LEU A 185 -34.05 -1.99 -0.88
CA LEU A 185 -34.88 -1.57 -2.00
C LEU A 185 -34.41 -0.24 -2.60
N GLY A 186 -34.05 0.73 -1.76
CA GLY A 186 -33.50 2.02 -2.21
C GLY A 186 -32.19 1.84 -2.99
N HIS A 187 -31.29 0.97 -2.51
CA HIS A 187 -30.05 0.65 -3.24
C HIS A 187 -30.32 -0.05 -4.58
N LEU A 188 -31.23 -1.02 -4.61
CA LEU A 188 -31.61 -1.72 -5.84
C LEU A 188 -32.23 -0.77 -6.88
N CYS A 189 -33.05 0.20 -6.46
CA CYS A 189 -33.58 1.23 -7.36
C CYS A 189 -32.45 2.08 -7.96
N GLY A 190 -31.46 2.48 -7.15
CA GLY A 190 -30.27 3.19 -7.62
C GLY A 190 -29.46 2.37 -8.62
N ILE A 191 -29.21 1.09 -8.33
CA ILE A 191 -28.50 0.16 -9.24
C ILE A 191 -29.24 0.03 -10.57
N ALA A 192 -30.56 -0.13 -10.55
CA ALA A 192 -31.36 -0.27 -11.77
C ALA A 192 -31.20 0.94 -12.71
N ILE A 193 -31.32 2.16 -12.17
CA ILE A 193 -31.13 3.39 -12.96
C ILE A 193 -29.67 3.58 -13.37
N GLY A 194 -28.71 3.19 -12.52
CA GLY A 194 -27.29 3.21 -12.85
C GLY A 194 -26.95 2.28 -14.02
N TYR A 195 -27.53 1.08 -14.10
CA TYR A 195 -27.35 0.20 -15.27
C TYR A 195 -27.91 0.82 -16.54
N VAL A 196 -29.13 1.37 -16.49
CA VAL A 196 -29.73 2.05 -17.65
C VAL A 196 -28.83 3.18 -18.14
N ALA A 197 -28.32 4.01 -17.23
CA ALA A 197 -27.39 5.08 -17.55
C ALA A 197 -26.07 4.54 -18.13
N GLY A 198 -25.50 3.46 -17.55
CA GLY A 198 -24.25 2.83 -17.99
C GLY A 198 -24.29 2.19 -19.38
N PHE A 199 -25.46 1.74 -19.84
CA PHE A 199 -25.63 1.25 -21.22
C PHE A 199 -25.58 2.36 -22.28
N GLY A 200 -25.49 3.63 -21.88
CA GLY A 200 -25.38 4.78 -22.78
C GLY A 200 -26.64 5.64 -22.86
N TYR A 201 -27.71 5.26 -22.14
CA TYR A 201 -28.95 6.04 -22.07
C TYR A 201 -28.86 7.23 -21.12
N ALA A 202 -27.72 7.48 -20.47
CA ALA A 202 -27.50 8.70 -19.69
C ALA A 202 -27.68 9.97 -20.54
N LYS A 203 -27.33 9.93 -21.84
CA LYS A 203 -27.54 11.04 -22.79
C LYS A 203 -29.02 11.32 -23.09
N LEU A 204 -29.90 10.33 -22.95
CA LEU A 204 -31.35 10.51 -23.11
C LEU A 204 -31.95 11.25 -21.90
N LEU A 205 -31.36 11.06 -20.72
CA LEU A 205 -31.78 11.70 -19.47
C LEU A 205 -31.17 13.10 -19.30
N ALA A 206 -30.03 13.36 -19.93
CA ALA A 206 -29.34 14.64 -19.84
C ALA A 206 -30.11 15.75 -20.61
N PRO A 207 -30.08 17.00 -20.11
CA PRO A 207 -30.62 18.13 -20.88
C PRO A 207 -29.87 18.28 -22.22
N PRO A 208 -30.51 18.90 -23.24
CA PRO A 208 -29.86 19.11 -24.52
C PRO A 208 -28.55 19.90 -24.40
N GLU A 209 -27.46 19.37 -24.96
CA GLU A 209 -26.12 19.99 -24.87
C GLU A 209 -26.11 21.44 -25.38
N TRP A 210 -26.90 21.76 -26.41
CA TRP A 210 -26.99 23.12 -26.94
C TRP A 210 -27.49 24.12 -25.89
N GLY A 211 -28.44 23.71 -25.05
CA GLY A 211 -29.00 24.56 -24.00
C GLY A 211 -28.02 24.77 -22.85
N LEU A 212 -27.33 23.70 -22.44
CA LEU A 212 -26.29 23.79 -21.41
C LEU A 212 -25.09 24.63 -21.88
N ARG A 213 -24.65 24.48 -23.13
CA ARG A 213 -23.61 25.33 -23.74
C ARG A 213 -24.02 26.78 -23.84
N TRP A 214 -25.28 27.05 -24.19
CA TRP A 214 -25.80 28.41 -24.22
C TRP A 214 -25.75 29.08 -22.84
N ILE A 215 -26.11 28.35 -21.77
CA ILE A 215 -25.99 28.84 -20.39
C ILE A 215 -24.52 29.08 -20.02
N GLU A 216 -23.65 28.11 -20.29
CA GLU A 216 -22.22 28.19 -19.96
C GLU A 216 -21.54 29.40 -20.61
N ASN A 217 -21.80 29.61 -21.91
CA ASN A 217 -21.24 30.72 -22.68
C ASN A 217 -21.85 32.07 -22.30
N ARG A 218 -23.17 32.14 -22.09
CA ARG A 218 -23.84 33.39 -21.71
C ARG A 218 -23.41 33.90 -20.34
N LEU A 219 -23.14 32.99 -19.41
CA LEU A 219 -22.72 33.33 -18.05
C LEU A 219 -21.20 33.33 -17.87
N ASN A 220 -20.40 33.02 -18.91
CA ASN A 220 -18.93 32.93 -18.83
C ASN A 220 -18.43 32.10 -17.64
N LEU A 221 -19.11 30.98 -17.33
CA LEU A 221 -18.90 30.24 -16.08
C LEU A 221 -17.46 29.76 -15.88
N LEU A 222 -16.77 29.39 -16.96
CA LEU A 222 -15.38 28.95 -16.90
C LEU A 222 -14.40 30.04 -16.44
N LYS A 223 -14.71 31.32 -16.66
CA LYS A 223 -13.89 32.46 -16.18
C LYS A 223 -14.28 32.90 -14.77
N ILE A 224 -15.55 32.74 -14.39
CA ILE A 224 -16.09 33.26 -13.13
C ILE A 224 -15.93 32.24 -11.99
N LEU A 225 -16.21 30.97 -12.26
CA LEU A 225 -16.27 29.94 -11.23
C LEU A 225 -14.97 29.11 -11.22
N PRO A 226 -14.15 29.21 -10.17
CA PRO A 226 -12.96 28.38 -10.05
C PRO A 226 -13.35 26.91 -9.90
N HIS A 227 -12.59 26.00 -10.50
CA HIS A 227 -12.83 24.54 -10.48
C HIS A 227 -14.08 24.06 -11.26
N TYR A 228 -14.68 24.94 -12.07
CA TYR A 228 -15.74 24.56 -12.99
C TYR A 228 -15.20 23.68 -14.14
N VAL A 229 -15.93 22.61 -14.48
CA VAL A 229 -15.61 21.70 -15.59
C VAL A 229 -16.55 21.98 -16.76
N SER A 230 -15.98 22.45 -17.88
CA SER A 230 -16.73 22.78 -19.10
C SER A 230 -17.25 21.56 -19.84
N ILE A 231 -18.36 21.73 -20.54
CA ILE A 231 -19.00 20.70 -21.36
C ILE A 231 -18.11 20.29 -22.56
N ASP A 232 -17.32 21.22 -23.10
CA ASP A 232 -16.49 21.01 -24.31
C ASP A 232 -15.14 20.31 -24.04
N LYS A 233 -14.79 20.04 -22.77
CA LYS A 233 -13.58 19.26 -22.43
C LYS A 233 -13.66 17.78 -22.82
N THR A 234 -14.82 17.34 -23.33
CA THR A 234 -15.06 15.98 -23.85
C THR A 234 -14.23 15.61 -25.09
N THR A 235 -13.52 16.57 -25.72
CA THR A 235 -12.78 16.28 -26.98
C THR A 235 -11.26 16.49 -26.93
N TYR A 236 -10.68 17.21 -25.96
CA TYR A 236 -9.21 17.39 -25.89
C TYR A 236 -8.66 17.41 -24.45
N GLY A 237 -7.94 16.34 -24.11
CA GLY A 237 -6.74 16.34 -23.28
C GLY A 237 -6.86 16.88 -21.85
N ARG A 238 -7.25 16.04 -20.89
CA ARG A 238 -6.85 16.19 -19.49
C ARG A 238 -7.01 14.92 -18.66
N PHE A 239 -6.33 13.84 -19.04
CA PHE A 239 -5.92 12.89 -18.01
C PHE A 239 -4.94 13.65 -17.12
N GLY A 240 -5.41 14.09 -15.95
CA GLY A 240 -4.57 14.01 -14.78
C GLY A 240 -4.01 12.60 -14.77
N VAL A 241 -2.69 12.50 -14.77
CA VAL A 241 -1.92 11.26 -14.68
C VAL A 241 -2.45 10.47 -13.47
N LEU A 242 -3.44 9.62 -13.72
CA LEU A 242 -3.57 8.37 -12.99
C LEU A 242 -2.51 7.46 -13.62
N PRO A 243 -1.79 6.66 -12.82
CA PRO A 243 -0.97 5.61 -13.38
C PRO A 243 -1.88 4.77 -14.26
N THR A 244 -1.60 4.76 -15.57
CA THR A 244 -2.12 3.75 -16.46
C THR A 244 -1.62 2.43 -15.90
N THR A 245 -2.47 1.69 -15.19
CA THR A 245 -2.30 0.26 -15.10
C THR A 245 -2.36 -0.24 -16.53
N ASN A 246 -1.18 -0.56 -17.05
CA ASN A 246 -1.02 -1.12 -18.38
C ASN A 246 -1.95 -2.32 -18.52
N ARG A 247 -2.69 -2.33 -19.64
CA ARG A 247 -3.36 -3.52 -20.15
C ARG A 247 -2.32 -4.63 -20.33
N PRO A 248 -2.50 -5.82 -19.76
CA PRO A 248 -1.89 -7.02 -20.30
C PRO A 248 -2.58 -7.33 -21.64
N GLY A 249 -1.80 -7.51 -22.71
CA GLY A 249 -2.24 -8.36 -23.82
C GLY A 249 -2.55 -9.79 -23.30
N PRO A 250 -3.15 -10.67 -24.10
CA PRO A 250 -3.70 -11.94 -23.64
C PRO A 250 -2.58 -12.95 -23.30
N SER A 251 -1.92 -12.74 -22.17
CA SER A 251 -1.00 -13.64 -21.48
C SER A 251 -0.54 -12.95 -20.18
N GLY A 252 -1.17 -13.29 -19.06
CA GLY A 252 -0.70 -12.89 -17.72
C GLY A 252 -1.69 -12.06 -16.90
N SER A 253 -2.71 -12.70 -16.33
CA SER A 253 -3.52 -12.16 -15.23
C SER A 253 -2.96 -12.69 -13.91
N ALA A 254 -2.26 -11.83 -13.15
CA ALA A 254 -1.75 -12.12 -11.82
C ALA A 254 -2.85 -11.95 -10.76
N ALA A 255 -3.80 -12.89 -10.72
CA ALA A 255 -4.66 -13.14 -9.55
C ALA A 255 -5.32 -14.54 -9.55
N THR A 256 -5.02 -15.41 -10.53
CA THR A 256 -5.69 -16.72 -10.60
C THR A 256 -4.78 -17.79 -11.19
N GLU A 257 -3.74 -18.17 -10.43
CA GLU A 257 -3.18 -19.52 -10.54
C GLU A 257 -3.19 -20.12 -9.14
N LEU A 258 -4.27 -20.84 -8.84
CA LEU A 258 -4.29 -21.78 -7.73
C LEU A 258 -4.75 -23.11 -8.34
N LEU A 259 -3.76 -24.01 -8.51
CA LEU A 259 -3.86 -25.41 -8.88
C LEU A 259 -4.25 -25.73 -10.34
N SER A 260 -3.27 -25.59 -11.24
CA SER A 260 -3.14 -26.47 -12.41
C SER A 260 -1.98 -27.45 -12.12
N ILE A 261 -2.33 -28.66 -11.69
CA ILE A 261 -1.44 -29.82 -11.82
C ILE A 261 -1.61 -30.30 -13.26
N ASP A 262 -0.53 -30.26 -14.04
CA ASP A 262 -0.47 -30.89 -15.35
C ASP A 262 -0.80 -32.38 -15.24
N MET A 263 -1.95 -32.78 -15.78
CA MET A 263 -2.19 -34.16 -16.17
C MET A 263 -2.33 -34.25 -17.69
N ASN A 264 -1.53 -35.16 -18.23
CA ASN A 264 -1.36 -35.59 -19.61
C ASN A 264 -2.69 -35.68 -20.42
N PRO A 265 -2.74 -35.27 -21.70
CA PRO A 265 -3.95 -35.37 -22.51
C PRO A 265 -4.10 -36.78 -23.08
N GLY A 266 -5.08 -37.53 -22.59
CA GLY A 266 -5.35 -38.86 -23.14
C GLY A 266 -6.45 -39.63 -22.42
N SER A 267 -7.71 -39.23 -22.58
CA SER A 267 -8.85 -40.17 -22.62
C SER A 267 -10.15 -39.45 -22.96
N ARG A 268 -10.75 -39.85 -24.08
CA ARG A 268 -12.14 -39.57 -24.43
C ARG A 268 -13.05 -40.31 -23.45
N ILE A 269 -14.05 -39.63 -22.89
CA ILE A 269 -15.25 -40.28 -22.36
C ILE A 269 -16.47 -39.47 -22.81
N ASP A 270 -17.36 -40.16 -23.50
CA ASP A 270 -18.58 -39.69 -24.16
C ASP A 270 -19.66 -39.23 -23.16
N CYS A 271 -20.37 -38.16 -23.50
CA CYS A 271 -21.64 -37.78 -22.89
C CYS A 271 -22.79 -38.44 -23.66
N PRO A 272 -23.73 -39.15 -23.00
CA PRO A 272 -25.03 -39.44 -23.60
C PRO A 272 -26.00 -38.30 -23.31
N ALA A 273 -26.58 -37.78 -24.39
CA ALA A 273 -27.80 -36.99 -24.37
C ALA A 273 -28.96 -37.78 -23.77
N PHE A 274 -29.85 -37.12 -23.02
CA PHE A 274 -31.18 -37.66 -22.77
C PHE A 274 -32.28 -36.62 -23.00
N THR A 275 -33.27 -37.14 -23.72
CA THR A 275 -34.39 -36.54 -24.41
C THR A 275 -35.54 -36.13 -23.50
N ALA A 276 -36.31 -35.15 -24.00
CA ALA A 276 -37.61 -34.74 -23.49
C ALA A 276 -38.66 -35.87 -23.54
N GLY A 277 -39.54 -35.91 -22.54
CA GLY A 277 -40.74 -36.75 -22.50
C GLY A 277 -41.80 -36.07 -21.62
N GLY A 278 -43.00 -35.92 -22.20
CA GLY A 278 -44.11 -35.08 -21.72
C GLY A 278 -44.95 -35.62 -20.53
N PRO A 279 -46.18 -35.09 -20.35
CA PRO A 279 -46.72 -34.71 -19.05
C PRO A 279 -47.64 -35.78 -18.42
N GLN A 280 -47.72 -35.78 -17.09
CA GLN A 280 -48.80 -36.49 -16.36
C GLN A 280 -49.47 -35.59 -15.32
N SER A 281 -50.80 -35.56 -15.45
CA SER A 281 -51.80 -34.88 -14.65
C SER A 281 -51.96 -35.49 -13.25
N ILE A 282 -52.11 -34.66 -12.20
CA ILE A 282 -52.76 -35.08 -10.95
C ILE A 282 -53.78 -34.04 -10.46
N ARG A 283 -54.96 -34.61 -10.20
CA ARG A 283 -56.27 -34.12 -9.72
C ARG A 283 -56.24 -33.22 -8.48
N LEU A 284 -57.04 -32.14 -8.52
CA LEU A 284 -57.46 -31.31 -7.39
C LEU A 284 -58.54 -32.02 -6.53
N LYS A 285 -58.46 -31.88 -5.21
CA LYS A 285 -59.60 -32.00 -4.28
C LYS A 285 -59.75 -30.68 -3.48
N PRO A 286 -60.98 -30.21 -3.22
CA PRO A 286 -61.24 -28.89 -2.64
C PRO A 286 -61.40 -28.94 -1.11
N GLY A 287 -61.04 -27.84 -0.42
CA GLY A 287 -61.43 -27.57 0.96
C GLY A 287 -60.27 -27.58 1.95
N GLY A 288 -59.74 -26.38 2.27
CA GLY A 288 -58.73 -26.17 3.30
C GLY A 288 -58.23 -24.73 3.29
N SER A 289 -58.69 -23.95 4.24
CA SER A 289 -58.42 -22.53 4.50
C SER A 289 -56.96 -22.10 4.39
N PHE A 290 -56.75 -20.97 3.69
CA PHE A 290 -55.51 -20.21 3.59
C PHE A 290 -55.00 -19.78 4.98
N HIS A 291 -53.87 -20.32 5.41
CA HIS A 291 -52.97 -19.66 6.35
C HIS A 291 -51.66 -19.38 5.63
N LEU A 292 -51.29 -18.09 5.60
CA LEU A 292 -50.07 -17.55 5.02
C LEU A 292 -48.83 -18.31 5.50
N MET A 293 -48.18 -19.02 4.58
CA MET A 293 -46.89 -19.66 4.79
C MET A 293 -45.81 -18.74 4.21
N GLU A 294 -45.56 -17.63 4.92
CA GLU A 294 -44.48 -16.68 4.64
C GLU A 294 -43.50 -16.71 5.81
N SER A 295 -42.73 -17.81 5.96
CA SER A 295 -41.69 -17.87 7.01
C SER A 295 -40.54 -18.86 6.78
N CYS A 296 -40.36 -19.43 5.59
CA CYS A 296 -39.38 -20.53 5.41
C CYS A 296 -38.05 -20.15 4.72
N HIS A 297 -37.88 -18.94 4.16
CA HIS A 297 -36.64 -18.56 3.47
C HIS A 297 -35.65 -17.72 4.30
N ASP A 298 -36.10 -17.04 5.36
CA ASP A 298 -35.21 -16.26 6.25
C ASP A 298 -34.47 -17.11 7.31
N ALA A 299 -34.88 -18.37 7.49
CA ALA A 299 -34.36 -19.22 8.57
C ALA A 299 -32.99 -19.85 8.26
N SER A 300 -32.61 -20.07 7.00
CA SER A 300 -31.44 -20.93 6.69
C SER A 300 -30.08 -20.23 6.88
N ALA A 301 -29.93 -18.97 6.43
CA ALA A 301 -28.68 -18.22 6.61
C ALA A 301 -28.52 -17.66 8.05
N LEU A 302 -29.64 -17.30 8.70
CA LEU A 302 -29.66 -16.85 10.09
C LEU A 302 -29.52 -18.01 11.10
N SER A 303 -29.96 -19.23 10.75
CA SER A 303 -29.73 -20.42 11.59
C SER A 303 -28.28 -20.90 11.56
N LEU A 304 -27.58 -20.80 10.42
CA LEU A 304 -26.13 -21.07 10.36
C LEU A 304 -25.31 -20.14 11.28
N ARG A 305 -25.73 -18.88 11.45
CA ARG A 305 -25.12 -17.91 12.38
C ARG A 305 -25.30 -18.29 13.85
N ARG A 306 -26.25 -19.19 14.16
CA ARG A 306 -26.68 -19.56 15.51
C ARG A 306 -26.17 -20.94 15.95
N ASP A 307 -25.51 -21.70 15.07
CA ASP A 307 -24.96 -23.01 15.47
C ASP A 307 -23.67 -22.84 16.31
N PRO A 308 -23.66 -23.28 17.59
CA PRO A 308 -22.49 -23.19 18.46
C PRO A 308 -21.27 -23.98 17.93
N ARG A 309 -21.45 -24.92 17.00
CA ARG A 309 -20.36 -25.67 16.36
C ARG A 309 -19.56 -24.79 15.40
N ILE A 310 -20.24 -23.93 14.65
CA ILE A 310 -19.63 -23.02 13.66
C ILE A 310 -18.76 -21.95 14.36
N LEU A 311 -19.06 -21.59 15.61
CA LEU A 311 -18.31 -20.58 16.37
C LEU A 311 -17.05 -21.11 17.08
N LYS A 312 -16.88 -22.43 17.12
CA LYS A 312 -15.65 -23.08 17.59
C LYS A 312 -14.60 -23.22 16.49
N PHE A 313 -15.00 -23.15 15.21
CA PHE A 313 -14.12 -23.31 14.05
C PHE A 313 -13.12 -22.15 13.80
N PRO A 314 -13.47 -20.85 13.97
CA PRO A 314 -12.61 -19.75 13.54
C PRO A 314 -11.21 -19.69 14.18
N PRO A 315 -11.00 -20.02 15.47
CA PRO A 315 -9.66 -20.10 16.03
C PRO A 315 -8.78 -21.16 15.36
N TYR A 316 -9.33 -22.32 15.01
CA TYR A 316 -8.59 -23.35 14.29
C TYR A 316 -8.28 -22.92 12.86
N LEU A 317 -9.23 -22.29 12.18
CA LEU A 317 -8.99 -21.70 10.85
C LEU A 317 -7.91 -20.62 10.91
N SER A 318 -7.98 -19.72 11.89
CA SER A 318 -6.97 -18.68 12.13
C SER A 318 -5.58 -19.28 12.35
N PHE A 319 -5.47 -20.33 13.18
CA PHE A 319 -4.22 -21.03 13.39
C PHE A 319 -3.71 -21.71 12.12
N LEU A 320 -4.60 -22.36 11.36
CA LEU A 320 -4.28 -22.97 10.09
C LEU A 320 -3.75 -21.93 9.07
N CYS A 321 -4.38 -20.75 8.98
CA CYS A 321 -3.90 -19.66 8.13
C CYS A 321 -2.48 -19.21 8.51
N ILE A 322 -2.19 -19.08 9.81
CA ILE A 322 -0.84 -18.73 10.29
C ILE A 322 0.15 -19.85 9.93
N ALA A 323 -0.20 -21.09 10.23
CA ALA A 323 0.67 -22.25 10.00
C ALA A 323 0.97 -22.42 8.49
N ILE A 324 -0.04 -22.38 7.63
CA ILE A 324 0.13 -22.43 6.17
C ILE A 324 0.97 -21.24 5.71
N GLY A 325 0.69 -20.02 6.19
CA GLY A 325 1.45 -18.83 5.83
C GLY A 325 2.94 -18.98 6.13
N VAL A 326 3.29 -19.47 7.32
CA VAL A 326 4.68 -19.71 7.73
C VAL A 326 5.32 -20.85 6.96
N ILE A 327 4.64 -21.99 6.81
CA ILE A 327 5.15 -23.15 6.06
C ILE A 327 5.40 -22.78 4.59
N TRP A 328 4.51 -21.99 4.00
CA TRP A 328 4.63 -21.53 2.61
C TRP A 328 5.96 -20.83 2.35
N LEU A 329 6.44 -20.04 3.32
CA LEU A 329 7.74 -19.36 3.21
C LEU A 329 8.89 -20.35 3.03
N PHE A 330 8.90 -21.45 3.78
CA PHE A 330 9.92 -22.49 3.67
C PHE A 330 9.82 -23.32 2.38
N LEU A 331 8.69 -23.25 1.67
CA LEU A 331 8.55 -23.91 0.36
C LEU A 331 9.15 -23.07 -0.79
N LEU A 332 9.21 -21.74 -0.64
CA LEU A 332 9.67 -20.83 -1.71
C LEU A 332 11.08 -21.11 -2.26
N PRO A 333 12.10 -21.49 -1.45
CA PRO A 333 13.45 -21.73 -1.96
C PRO A 333 13.61 -23.02 -2.78
N LEU A 334 12.58 -23.87 -2.83
CA LEU A 334 12.57 -25.09 -3.65
C LEU A 334 12.62 -24.73 -5.15
N ASN A 335 13.11 -25.67 -5.96
CA ASN A 335 13.33 -25.42 -7.39
C ASN A 335 12.01 -25.23 -8.17
N GLU A 336 10.94 -25.82 -7.67
CA GLU A 336 9.60 -25.87 -8.24
C GLU A 336 8.86 -24.53 -8.08
N TYR A 337 9.15 -23.80 -7.00
CA TYR A 337 8.52 -22.50 -6.68
C TYR A 337 9.40 -21.29 -7.03
N SER A 338 10.67 -21.51 -7.37
CA SER A 338 11.59 -20.46 -7.84
C SER A 338 11.88 -20.61 -9.33
N ARG A 339 11.88 -19.48 -10.06
CA ARG A 339 12.13 -19.42 -11.51
C ARG A 339 13.55 -18.95 -11.79
N ARG A 340 14.12 -19.37 -12.92
CA ARG A 340 15.39 -18.78 -13.39
C ARG A 340 15.16 -17.34 -13.84
N THR A 341 16.12 -16.47 -13.58
CA THR A 341 16.11 -15.12 -14.09
C THR A 341 16.33 -15.10 -15.60
N TYR A 342 15.77 -14.10 -16.25
CA TYR A 342 15.91 -13.84 -17.68
C TYR A 342 15.86 -12.33 -17.89
N ILE A 343 16.31 -11.86 -19.06
CA ILE A 343 16.19 -10.46 -19.44
C ILE A 343 14.93 -10.34 -20.28
N SER A 344 13.94 -9.60 -19.78
CA SER A 344 12.67 -9.38 -20.50
C SER A 344 12.80 -8.27 -21.54
N GLU A 345 13.59 -7.24 -21.24
CA GLU A 345 13.79 -6.09 -22.11
C GLU A 345 14.86 -6.38 -23.17
N ASN A 346 14.42 -6.59 -24.40
CA ASN A 346 15.30 -6.90 -25.52
C ASN A 346 16.27 -5.76 -25.83
N ALA A 347 15.91 -4.50 -25.55
CA ALA A 347 16.76 -3.35 -25.83
C ALA A 347 18.03 -3.27 -24.97
N LEU A 348 18.06 -3.95 -23.80
CA LEU A 348 19.24 -3.92 -22.92
C LEU A 348 20.48 -4.53 -23.58
N LEU A 349 20.31 -5.57 -24.40
CA LEU A 349 21.40 -6.27 -25.12
C LEU A 349 22.68 -6.44 -24.26
N PRO A 350 22.58 -6.96 -23.02
CA PRO A 350 23.68 -6.94 -22.09
C PRO A 350 24.82 -7.80 -22.59
N GLY A 351 26.02 -7.22 -22.58
CA GLY A 351 27.24 -7.91 -22.97
C GLY A 351 27.34 -8.23 -24.47
N GLN A 352 26.59 -7.55 -25.34
CA GLN A 352 26.72 -7.72 -26.80
C GLN A 352 27.81 -6.85 -27.44
N VAL A 353 28.27 -5.80 -26.74
CA VAL A 353 29.29 -4.87 -27.25
C VAL A 353 30.60 -5.08 -26.48
N HIS A 354 31.71 -5.11 -27.20
CA HIS A 354 33.04 -5.13 -26.59
C HIS A 354 33.31 -3.84 -25.81
N THR A 355 33.81 -3.99 -24.59
CA THR A 355 34.29 -2.90 -23.75
C THR A 355 35.78 -2.69 -23.99
N TYR A 356 36.19 -1.43 -24.11
CA TYR A 356 37.57 -1.05 -24.46
C TYR A 356 38.29 -0.34 -23.31
N PHE A 357 37.61 -0.16 -22.18
CA PHE A 357 38.22 0.39 -20.98
C PHE A 357 39.37 -0.50 -20.48
N GLY A 358 40.59 0.04 -20.48
CA GLY A 358 41.81 -0.69 -20.09
C GLY A 358 43.08 -0.03 -20.62
N GLY A 359 44.21 -0.75 -20.49
CA GLY A 359 45.50 -0.32 -21.03
C GLY A 359 45.95 1.05 -20.51
N SER A 360 45.99 2.07 -21.38
CA SER A 360 46.42 3.42 -21.01
C SER A 360 45.54 4.08 -19.95
N GLU A 361 44.26 3.70 -19.84
CA GLU A 361 43.35 4.25 -18.82
C GLU A 361 43.79 3.88 -17.39
N GLN A 362 44.56 2.81 -17.22
CA GLN A 362 45.13 2.44 -15.92
C GLN A 362 46.12 3.51 -15.39
N ASN A 363 46.90 4.13 -16.27
CA ASN A 363 47.82 5.20 -15.88
C ASN A 363 47.06 6.46 -15.46
N ILE A 364 45.95 6.77 -16.15
CA ILE A 364 45.09 7.90 -15.83
C ILE A 364 44.37 7.66 -14.50
N PHE A 365 43.89 6.44 -14.27
CA PHE A 365 43.32 6.02 -12.99
C PHE A 365 44.31 6.22 -11.84
N ARG A 366 45.56 5.76 -11.99
CA ARG A 366 46.62 5.96 -10.98
C ARG A 366 46.89 7.44 -10.73
N ALA A 367 46.93 8.26 -11.77
CA ALA A 367 47.07 9.71 -11.63
C ALA A 367 45.92 10.33 -10.84
N TYR A 368 44.66 9.98 -11.16
CA TYR A 368 43.50 10.46 -10.39
C TYR A 368 43.45 9.93 -8.96
N ARG A 369 43.97 8.73 -8.71
CA ARG A 369 44.12 8.21 -7.35
C ARG A 369 45.08 9.06 -6.53
N HIS A 370 46.22 9.48 -7.08
CA HIS A 370 47.12 10.41 -6.41
C HIS A 370 46.44 11.77 -6.13
N GLU A 371 45.68 12.28 -7.09
CA GLU A 371 44.91 13.53 -6.93
C GLU A 371 43.83 13.45 -5.84
N VAL A 372 43.21 12.27 -5.68
CA VAL A 372 42.25 11.97 -4.61
C VAL A 372 42.98 11.87 -3.27
N ASP A 373 44.11 11.17 -3.22
CA ASP A 373 44.94 10.98 -2.02
C ASP A 373 45.43 12.33 -1.43
N ASP A 374 45.76 13.30 -2.28
CA ASP A 374 46.19 14.65 -1.89
C ASP A 374 45.12 15.48 -1.14
N VAL A 375 43.85 15.04 -1.17
CA VAL A 375 42.72 15.77 -0.56
C VAL A 375 41.92 14.95 0.43
N VAL A 376 42.35 13.72 0.77
CA VAL A 376 41.66 12.83 1.73
C VAL A 376 41.40 13.49 3.09
N ASP A 377 42.39 14.22 3.61
CA ASP A 377 42.31 14.84 4.94
C ASP A 377 41.69 16.24 4.92
N LYS A 378 41.20 16.72 3.77
CA LYS A 378 40.60 18.05 3.63
C LYS A 378 39.11 18.04 3.92
N ASN A 379 38.54 19.22 4.16
CA ASN A 379 37.10 19.35 4.30
C ASN A 379 36.36 19.10 2.96
N ASN A 380 35.07 18.81 3.02
CA ASN A 380 34.26 18.49 1.84
C ASN A 380 34.27 19.62 0.78
N TYR A 381 34.32 20.89 1.18
CA TYR A 381 34.34 22.01 0.24
C TYR A 381 35.66 22.07 -0.56
N GLU A 382 36.79 21.86 0.12
CA GLU A 382 38.12 21.81 -0.50
C GLU A 382 38.29 20.59 -1.42
N ILE A 383 37.75 19.43 -1.01
CA ILE A 383 37.67 18.25 -1.87
C ILE A 383 36.90 18.60 -3.15
N ASN A 384 35.72 19.22 -3.01
CA ASN A 384 34.91 19.64 -4.15
C ASN A 384 35.60 20.70 -5.02
N ASP A 385 36.46 21.54 -4.45
CA ASP A 385 37.29 22.50 -5.19
C ASP A 385 38.33 21.81 -6.07
N ARG A 386 39.01 20.79 -5.55
CA ARG A 386 39.97 20.02 -6.36
C ARG A 386 39.26 19.22 -7.45
N LEU A 387 38.25 18.44 -7.07
CA LEU A 387 37.51 17.60 -8.01
C LEU A 387 36.75 18.42 -9.07
N GLY A 388 36.16 19.55 -8.67
CA GLY A 388 35.48 20.46 -9.59
C GLY A 388 36.42 21.05 -10.64
N LYS A 389 37.67 21.40 -10.26
CA LYS A 389 38.71 21.85 -11.21
C LYS A 389 39.08 20.74 -12.20
N ILE A 390 39.22 19.50 -11.73
CA ILE A 390 39.50 18.34 -12.59
C ILE A 390 38.38 18.15 -13.62
N LEU A 391 37.12 18.11 -13.17
CA LEU A 391 35.96 17.89 -14.05
C LEU A 391 35.77 19.04 -15.05
N THR A 392 36.01 20.28 -14.62
CA THR A 392 35.99 21.46 -15.50
C THR A 392 37.14 21.40 -16.50
N GLY A 393 38.34 20.97 -16.08
CA GLY A 393 39.50 20.77 -16.97
C GLY A 393 39.31 19.66 -17.99
N VAL A 394 38.56 18.61 -17.66
CA VAL A 394 38.07 17.61 -18.63
C VAL A 394 37.07 18.24 -19.60
N GLY A 395 36.42 19.35 -19.23
CA GLY A 395 35.46 20.13 -20.00
C GLY A 395 34.02 19.66 -19.82
N LEU A 396 33.62 19.32 -18.60
CA LEU A 396 32.25 18.97 -18.21
C LEU A 396 31.57 20.17 -17.55
N LYS A 397 30.23 20.21 -17.57
CA LYS A 397 29.46 21.22 -16.84
C LYS A 397 29.33 20.80 -15.38
N VAL A 398 29.96 21.53 -14.47
CA VAL A 398 30.01 21.19 -13.03
C VAL A 398 28.96 21.98 -12.25
N GLY A 399 28.22 21.29 -11.39
CA GLY A 399 27.28 21.88 -10.44
C GLY A 399 27.62 21.49 -9.01
N ARG A 400 27.18 22.32 -8.07
CA ARG A 400 27.31 22.10 -6.62
C ARG A 400 25.99 22.32 -5.92
N GLN A 401 25.78 21.63 -4.81
CA GLN A 401 24.55 21.72 -4.04
C GLN A 401 24.84 21.58 -2.55
N ASN A 402 24.48 22.58 -1.75
CA ASN A 402 24.56 22.50 -0.30
C ASN A 402 23.28 21.86 0.27
N TYR A 403 23.42 21.11 1.36
CA TYR A 403 22.29 20.56 2.09
C TYR A 403 22.61 20.44 3.58
N THR A 404 21.55 20.44 4.39
CA THR A 404 21.56 20.24 5.84
C THR A 404 20.32 19.46 6.26
N TYR A 405 20.53 18.29 6.87
CA TYR A 405 19.47 17.53 7.55
C TYR A 405 19.69 17.55 9.06
N HIS A 406 18.61 17.48 9.82
CA HIS A 406 18.65 17.31 11.27
C HIS A 406 17.96 16.01 11.66
N SER A 407 18.63 15.18 12.46
CA SER A 407 18.05 13.96 12.99
C SER A 407 18.68 13.59 14.32
N ALA A 408 17.87 13.15 15.29
CA ALA A 408 18.30 12.71 16.62
C ALA A 408 19.31 13.68 17.31
N GLY A 409 19.11 15.00 17.15
CA GLY A 409 19.99 16.03 17.70
C GLY A 409 21.32 16.25 16.97
N HIS A 410 21.57 15.52 15.88
CA HIS A 410 22.72 15.70 15.00
C HIS A 410 22.35 16.47 13.74
N GLU A 411 23.29 17.29 13.28
CA GLU A 411 23.24 17.95 11.98
C GLU A 411 24.09 17.17 10.97
N TYR A 412 23.51 16.87 9.81
CA TYR A 412 24.15 16.22 8.69
C TYR A 412 24.17 17.21 7.52
N SER A 413 25.27 17.93 7.37
CA SER A 413 25.44 18.94 6.33
C SER A 413 26.62 18.63 5.42
N GLY A 414 26.52 19.09 4.17
CA GLY A 414 27.52 18.84 3.15
C GLY A 414 27.23 19.59 1.86
N GLN A 415 28.17 19.45 0.92
CA GLN A 415 28.06 19.94 -0.44
C GLN A 415 28.27 18.78 -1.41
N ASN A 416 27.25 18.48 -2.20
CA ASN A 416 27.36 17.56 -3.32
C ASN A 416 28.08 18.24 -4.48
N LEU A 417 28.98 17.51 -5.13
CA LEU A 417 29.56 17.86 -6.43
C LEU A 417 28.95 16.96 -7.49
N TYR A 418 28.57 17.52 -8.65
CA TYR A 418 28.17 16.70 -9.79
C TYR A 418 28.60 17.35 -11.10
N ALA A 419 28.69 16.56 -12.16
CA ALA A 419 29.02 17.02 -13.49
C ALA A 419 28.15 16.35 -14.54
N ILE A 420 27.79 17.11 -15.58
CA ILE A 420 26.96 16.64 -16.69
C ILE A 420 27.84 16.54 -17.94
N LEU A 421 27.89 15.34 -18.51
CA LEU A 421 28.42 15.03 -19.82
C LEU A 421 27.24 14.96 -20.80
N GLN A 422 27.20 15.90 -21.74
CA GLN A 422 26.14 15.93 -22.75
C GLN A 422 26.38 14.85 -23.81
N ALA A 423 25.32 14.12 -24.14
CA ALA A 423 25.35 13.06 -25.12
C ALA A 423 25.65 13.61 -26.53
N PRO A 424 26.63 13.05 -27.27
CA PRO A 424 26.91 13.49 -28.63
C PRO A 424 25.78 13.19 -29.62
N ARG A 425 24.94 12.17 -29.34
CA ARG A 425 23.81 11.75 -30.18
C ARG A 425 22.43 12.01 -29.56
N GLY A 426 22.39 12.59 -28.36
CA GLY A 426 21.16 12.84 -27.63
C GLY A 426 20.71 14.30 -27.72
N ASP A 427 19.44 14.54 -27.48
CA ASP A 427 18.83 15.86 -27.38
C ASP A 427 18.73 16.38 -25.92
N ALA A 428 19.46 15.73 -25.00
CA ALA A 428 19.46 15.98 -23.55
C ALA A 428 18.09 15.79 -22.86
N THR A 429 17.17 15.00 -23.45
CA THR A 429 15.88 14.66 -22.83
C THR A 429 15.96 13.52 -21.83
N GLU A 430 17.04 12.74 -21.84
CA GLU A 430 17.25 11.59 -20.95
C GLU A 430 18.68 11.55 -20.42
N ALA A 431 18.84 11.01 -19.21
CA ALA A 431 20.14 10.92 -18.54
C ALA A 431 20.34 9.60 -17.77
N ILE A 432 21.59 9.19 -17.63
CA ILE A 432 22.05 8.06 -16.81
C ILE A 432 23.00 8.58 -15.73
N VAL A 433 22.87 8.09 -14.50
CA VAL A 433 23.66 8.60 -13.38
C VAL A 433 24.75 7.62 -12.96
N LEU A 434 25.98 8.12 -12.85
CA LEU A 434 27.11 7.46 -12.19
C LEU A 434 27.29 8.08 -10.81
N VAL A 435 27.22 7.28 -9.75
CA VAL A 435 27.42 7.76 -8.38
C VAL A 435 28.71 7.19 -7.81
N ALA A 436 29.56 8.05 -7.28
CA ALA A 436 30.73 7.65 -6.51
C ALA A 436 30.82 8.54 -5.27
N ALA A 437 30.15 8.12 -4.19
CA ALA A 437 30.21 8.81 -2.92
C ALA A 437 31.62 8.79 -2.36
N TRP A 438 32.07 9.89 -1.76
CA TRP A 438 33.39 10.00 -1.14
C TRP A 438 33.56 9.00 0.02
N LYS A 439 32.52 8.89 0.86
CA LYS A 439 32.39 7.85 1.87
C LYS A 439 31.22 6.92 1.56
N ASN A 440 31.42 5.63 1.76
CA ASN A 440 30.37 4.64 1.60
C ASN A 440 29.43 4.58 2.82
N VAL A 441 28.47 3.64 2.80
CA VAL A 441 27.47 3.49 3.88
C VAL A 441 28.11 3.07 5.21
N GLU A 442 29.27 2.43 5.16
CA GLU A 442 30.08 1.99 6.31
C GLU A 442 31.11 3.05 6.73
N GLU A 443 30.99 4.29 6.22
CA GLU A 443 31.88 5.43 6.49
C GLU A 443 33.34 5.24 6.03
N GLN A 444 33.60 4.26 5.17
CA GLN A 444 34.91 4.01 4.59
C GLN A 444 35.15 4.93 3.38
N LEU A 445 36.40 5.34 3.20
CA LEU A 445 36.82 6.14 2.05
C LEU A 445 36.72 5.32 0.76
N ASN A 446 35.89 5.76 -0.17
CA ASN A 446 35.69 5.13 -1.47
C ASN A 446 36.74 5.60 -2.50
N ARG A 447 38.02 5.44 -2.15
CA ARG A 447 39.17 5.98 -2.89
C ARG A 447 39.19 5.51 -4.35
N ASN A 448 39.12 4.19 -4.56
CA ASN A 448 39.16 3.60 -5.89
C ASN A 448 37.86 3.90 -6.66
N GLY A 449 36.71 3.98 -5.99
CA GLY A 449 35.44 4.30 -6.65
C GLY A 449 35.40 5.72 -7.22
N VAL A 450 35.83 6.72 -6.46
CA VAL A 450 35.90 8.12 -6.94
C VAL A 450 36.93 8.25 -8.06
N SER A 451 38.12 7.67 -7.90
CA SER A 451 39.18 7.68 -8.91
C SER A 451 38.74 7.00 -10.23
N LEU A 452 38.02 5.88 -10.12
CA LEU A 452 37.48 5.16 -11.27
C LEU A 452 36.39 5.98 -11.97
N ALA A 453 35.51 6.62 -11.21
CA ALA A 453 34.46 7.46 -11.78
C ALA A 453 35.03 8.68 -12.54
N LEU A 454 36.06 9.35 -12.02
CA LEU A 454 36.75 10.42 -12.73
C LEU A 454 37.38 9.91 -14.05
N THR A 455 38.01 8.74 -14.00
CA THR A 455 38.63 8.10 -15.17
C THR A 455 37.57 7.75 -16.22
N LEU A 456 36.46 7.13 -15.80
CA LEU A 456 35.37 6.72 -16.67
C LEU A 456 34.70 7.90 -17.36
N VAL A 457 34.43 9.00 -16.67
CA VAL A 457 33.75 10.14 -17.30
C VAL A 457 34.67 10.84 -18.30
N ARG A 458 35.97 10.94 -18.00
CA ARG A 458 36.98 11.40 -18.98
C ARG A 458 37.02 10.48 -20.20
N TYR A 459 37.00 9.15 -19.98
CA TYR A 459 36.96 8.16 -21.05
C TYR A 459 35.67 8.30 -21.87
N PHE A 460 34.49 8.32 -21.25
CA PHE A 460 33.18 8.45 -21.91
C PHE A 460 33.09 9.69 -22.79
N LYS A 461 33.68 10.82 -22.37
CA LYS A 461 33.71 12.06 -23.15
C LYS A 461 34.38 11.88 -24.52
N ARG A 462 35.33 10.95 -24.66
CA ARG A 462 36.04 10.69 -25.92
C ARG A 462 35.20 9.87 -26.92
N TRP A 463 34.10 9.28 -26.48
CA TRP A 463 33.26 8.42 -27.31
C TRP A 463 32.03 9.16 -27.82
N SER A 464 31.70 8.95 -29.09
CA SER A 464 30.55 9.56 -29.76
C SER A 464 29.28 8.70 -29.72
N LEU A 465 29.24 7.64 -28.91
CA LEU A 465 28.18 6.63 -28.95
C LEU A 465 26.97 6.94 -28.06
N TRP A 466 27.13 7.82 -27.07
CA TRP A 466 26.11 8.07 -26.05
C TRP A 466 24.92 8.82 -26.66
N SER A 467 23.73 8.31 -26.40
CA SER A 467 22.43 8.90 -26.76
C SER A 467 21.73 9.53 -25.57
N LYS A 468 22.18 9.22 -24.34
CA LYS A 468 21.69 9.82 -23.08
C LYS A 468 22.79 10.59 -22.39
N ASP A 469 22.44 11.70 -21.75
CA ASP A 469 23.41 12.47 -20.97
C ASP A 469 23.93 11.60 -19.82
N ILE A 470 25.19 11.77 -19.45
CA ILE A 470 25.78 11.05 -18.32
C ILE A 470 26.05 12.05 -17.20
N ILE A 471 25.49 11.78 -16.03
CA ILE A 471 25.67 12.62 -14.84
C ILE A 471 26.57 11.88 -13.85
N LEU A 472 27.73 12.45 -13.53
CA LEU A 472 28.54 12.00 -12.41
C LEU A 472 28.11 12.74 -11.16
N VAL A 473 27.78 12.02 -10.09
CA VAL A 473 27.47 12.59 -8.77
C VAL A 473 28.51 12.06 -7.76
N VAL A 474 29.19 12.99 -7.11
CA VAL A 474 30.18 12.74 -6.05
C VAL A 474 29.67 13.41 -4.77
N PRO A 475 28.77 12.75 -4.03
CA PRO A 475 28.33 13.22 -2.73
C PRO A 475 29.42 12.97 -1.65
N PRO A 476 29.45 13.73 -0.55
CA PRO A 476 30.39 13.47 0.54
C PRO A 476 30.12 12.14 1.25
N ASP A 477 28.87 11.68 1.26
CA ASP A 477 28.44 10.41 1.84
C ASP A 477 27.33 9.76 1.01
N SER A 478 27.23 8.42 1.10
CA SER A 478 26.22 7.66 0.36
C SER A 478 24.78 7.85 0.86
N LYS A 479 24.57 8.31 2.11
CA LYS A 479 23.26 8.31 2.78
C LYS A 479 22.47 9.61 2.55
N THR A 480 23.01 10.74 2.99
CA THR A 480 22.37 12.06 2.97
C THR A 480 22.66 12.83 1.68
N GLY A 481 23.91 12.82 1.22
CA GLY A 481 24.32 13.57 0.03
C GLY A 481 23.57 13.08 -1.21
N THR A 482 23.54 11.77 -1.42
CA THR A 482 22.78 11.18 -2.55
C THR A 482 21.29 11.51 -2.45
N GLN A 483 20.68 11.38 -1.26
CA GLN A 483 19.26 11.70 -1.07
C GLN A 483 18.95 13.17 -1.38
N ALA A 484 19.76 14.11 -0.88
CA ALA A 484 19.60 15.55 -1.15
C ALA A 484 19.67 15.87 -2.65
N TRP A 485 20.57 15.20 -3.37
CA TRP A 485 20.74 15.42 -4.80
C TRP A 485 19.53 14.91 -5.59
N VAL A 486 19.08 13.67 -5.31
CA VAL A 486 17.93 13.08 -6.02
C VAL A 486 16.62 13.80 -5.69
N ASP A 487 16.42 14.18 -4.43
CA ASP A 487 15.27 14.99 -3.99
C ASP A 487 15.22 16.34 -4.73
N ALA A 488 16.38 16.96 -4.94
CA ALA A 488 16.46 18.23 -5.65
C ALA A 488 16.32 18.09 -7.16
N TYR A 489 16.80 16.98 -7.73
CA TYR A 489 16.59 16.66 -9.14
C TYR A 489 15.11 16.63 -9.50
N HIS A 490 14.30 15.99 -8.66
CA HIS A 490 12.84 15.84 -8.82
C HIS A 490 12.00 16.96 -8.18
N ASP A 491 12.61 18.06 -7.74
CA ASP A 491 11.93 19.19 -7.07
C ASP A 491 11.08 18.77 -5.84
N ALA A 492 11.49 17.69 -5.19
CA ALA A 492 10.83 17.11 -4.01
C ALA A 492 11.47 17.56 -2.68
N HIS A 493 12.60 18.26 -2.73
CA HIS A 493 13.33 18.77 -1.58
C HIS A 493 12.62 19.89 -0.81
N ASN A 494 13.07 20.15 0.42
CA ASN A 494 12.73 21.37 1.16
C ASN A 494 13.79 22.45 0.88
N PRO A 495 13.44 23.58 0.22
CA PRO A 495 14.41 24.64 -0.12
C PRO A 495 15.12 25.27 1.09
N ASP A 496 14.52 25.20 2.28
CA ASP A 496 15.14 25.72 3.50
C ASP A 496 16.31 24.85 3.99
N LEU A 497 16.31 23.56 3.62
CA LEU A 497 17.25 22.56 4.12
C LEU A 497 18.18 22.05 3.01
N VAL A 498 17.74 22.05 1.77
CA VAL A 498 18.46 21.51 0.62
C VAL A 498 18.40 22.53 -0.50
N ALA A 499 19.54 22.93 -1.05
CA ALA A 499 19.57 23.86 -2.15
C ALA A 499 19.03 23.22 -3.45
N PRO A 500 18.38 23.99 -4.35
CA PRO A 500 18.05 23.50 -5.69
C PRO A 500 19.30 23.24 -6.51
N LEU A 501 19.18 22.39 -7.54
CA LEU A 501 20.29 22.12 -8.45
C LEU A 501 20.45 23.25 -9.48
N PRO A 502 21.64 23.85 -9.63
CA PRO A 502 21.88 24.90 -10.62
C PRO A 502 21.84 24.38 -12.07
N LEU A 503 22.11 23.10 -12.26
CA LEU A 503 22.11 22.42 -13.55
C LEU A 503 21.22 21.18 -13.45
N LYS A 504 20.36 20.97 -14.44
CA LYS A 504 19.60 19.73 -14.62
C LYS A 504 19.80 19.21 -16.05
N SER A 505 19.57 17.92 -16.23
CA SER A 505 19.50 17.27 -17.55
C SER A 505 18.11 16.65 -17.68
N GLY A 506 17.94 15.72 -18.61
CA GLY A 506 16.70 15.03 -18.90
C GLY A 506 16.21 14.05 -17.84
N ALA A 507 15.16 13.28 -18.15
CA ALA A 507 14.63 12.26 -17.25
C ALA A 507 15.70 11.20 -16.92
N LEU A 508 15.81 10.82 -15.64
CA LEU A 508 16.78 9.83 -15.20
C LEU A 508 16.30 8.41 -15.57
N GLN A 509 16.99 7.76 -16.49
CA GLN A 509 16.64 6.42 -16.96
C GLN A 509 17.16 5.30 -16.06
N GLY A 510 18.30 5.53 -15.39
CA GLY A 510 18.86 4.59 -14.43
C GLY A 510 20.09 5.17 -13.74
N ALA A 511 20.51 4.53 -12.65
CA ALA A 511 21.70 4.93 -11.92
C ALA A 511 22.57 3.73 -11.53
N LEU A 512 23.88 3.92 -11.55
CA LEU A 512 24.85 2.94 -11.08
C LEU A 512 25.79 3.60 -10.09
N ALA A 513 25.91 3.02 -8.91
CA ALA A 513 26.82 3.49 -7.88
C ALA A 513 28.04 2.58 -7.77
N ILE A 514 29.23 3.16 -7.64
CA ILE A 514 30.48 2.43 -7.41
C ILE A 514 30.86 2.59 -5.94
N ASP A 515 30.95 1.47 -5.22
CA ASP A 515 31.46 1.39 -3.85
C ASP A 515 32.70 0.51 -3.84
N TYR A 516 33.87 1.11 -4.09
CA TYR A 516 35.15 0.42 -4.21
C TYR A 516 36.16 1.01 -3.21
N PRO A 517 36.06 0.64 -1.91
CA PRO A 517 36.97 1.13 -0.87
C PRO A 517 38.30 0.36 -0.83
N GLN A 518 38.31 -0.92 -1.20
CA GLN A 518 39.51 -1.76 -1.11
C GLN A 518 40.56 -1.40 -2.19
N GLU A 519 41.84 -1.48 -1.84
CA GLU A 519 42.94 -1.14 -2.76
C GLU A 519 43.47 -2.34 -3.56
N GLN A 520 43.16 -3.55 -3.12
CA GLN A 520 43.65 -4.78 -3.71
C GLN A 520 42.74 -5.27 -4.84
N SER A 521 43.30 -6.17 -5.65
CA SER A 521 42.55 -6.89 -6.68
C SER A 521 41.45 -7.75 -6.07
N PHE A 522 40.31 -7.83 -6.77
CA PHE A 522 39.10 -8.46 -6.26
C PHE A 522 38.81 -9.82 -6.90
N LYS A 523 38.02 -10.64 -6.21
CA LYS A 523 37.54 -11.94 -6.71
C LYS A 523 36.21 -11.82 -7.45
N SER A 524 35.26 -11.11 -6.84
CA SER A 524 33.87 -11.03 -7.29
C SER A 524 33.26 -9.66 -6.96
N VAL A 525 32.10 -9.36 -7.53
CA VAL A 525 31.33 -8.14 -7.26
C VAL A 525 30.02 -8.49 -6.56
N HIS A 526 29.75 -7.82 -5.45
CA HIS A 526 28.48 -7.84 -4.75
C HIS A 526 27.56 -6.76 -5.36
N VAL A 527 26.41 -7.19 -5.87
CA VAL A 527 25.36 -6.29 -6.36
C VAL A 527 24.41 -5.98 -5.21
N ILE A 528 24.43 -4.73 -4.75
CA ILE A 528 23.53 -4.22 -3.72
C ILE A 528 22.36 -3.54 -4.43
N TYR A 529 21.14 -3.95 -4.09
CA TYR A 529 19.92 -3.51 -4.76
C TYR A 529 18.77 -3.16 -3.79
N ASP A 530 18.95 -3.35 -2.49
CA ASP A 530 17.89 -3.12 -1.52
C ASP A 530 17.60 -1.61 -1.38
N GLY A 531 16.37 -1.22 -1.73
CA GLY A 531 15.86 0.13 -1.56
C GLY A 531 15.15 0.34 -0.22
N PRO A 532 14.88 1.61 0.13
CA PRO A 532 14.14 1.93 1.34
C PRO A 532 12.72 1.38 1.26
N ASN A 533 12.12 1.10 2.42
CA ASN A 533 10.74 0.59 2.52
C ASN A 533 10.45 -0.72 1.75
N GLY A 534 11.49 -1.51 1.44
CA GLY A 534 11.33 -2.77 0.72
C GLY A 534 11.10 -2.59 -0.79
N GLN A 535 11.36 -1.40 -1.33
CA GLN A 535 11.33 -1.17 -2.77
C GLN A 535 12.58 -1.76 -3.43
N LEU A 536 12.43 -2.25 -4.65
CA LEU A 536 13.48 -2.92 -5.42
C LEU A 536 13.57 -2.30 -6.82
N PRO A 537 14.76 -2.24 -7.42
CA PRO A 537 14.90 -1.88 -8.81
C PRO A 537 14.33 -2.97 -9.72
N ASN A 538 14.13 -2.65 -10.98
CA ASN A 538 13.76 -3.61 -11.98
C ASN A 538 14.78 -4.76 -12.07
N LEU A 539 14.28 -6.01 -12.04
CA LEU A 539 15.10 -7.22 -12.03
C LEU A 539 16.03 -7.33 -13.25
N ASP A 540 15.65 -6.78 -14.41
CA ASP A 540 16.47 -6.84 -15.63
C ASP A 540 17.77 -6.04 -15.50
N LEU A 541 17.81 -4.99 -14.68
CA LEU A 541 19.03 -4.25 -14.39
C LEU A 541 20.05 -5.15 -13.67
N ILE A 542 19.60 -5.86 -12.64
CA ILE A 542 20.43 -6.81 -11.89
C ILE A 542 20.90 -7.94 -12.81
N ASN A 543 19.97 -8.54 -13.57
CA ASN A 543 20.30 -9.64 -14.49
C ASN A 543 21.30 -9.20 -15.56
N SER A 544 21.16 -7.99 -16.10
CA SER A 544 22.08 -7.43 -17.08
C SER A 544 23.50 -7.30 -16.52
N ILE A 545 23.63 -6.78 -15.30
CA ILE A 545 24.92 -6.64 -14.63
C ILE A 545 25.55 -7.99 -14.33
N VAL A 546 24.76 -8.94 -13.82
CA VAL A 546 25.23 -10.31 -13.56
C VAL A 546 25.69 -10.98 -14.86
N ASN A 547 24.96 -10.80 -15.95
CA ASN A 547 25.32 -11.34 -17.26
C ASN A 547 26.59 -10.69 -17.82
N ILE A 548 26.74 -9.37 -17.74
CA ILE A 548 27.96 -8.66 -18.17
C ILE A 548 29.17 -9.09 -17.33
N ALA A 549 29.02 -9.17 -16.01
CA ALA A 549 30.07 -9.59 -15.10
C ALA A 549 30.54 -11.03 -15.41
N GLY A 550 29.62 -11.99 -15.43
CA GLY A 550 29.96 -13.40 -15.62
C GLY A 550 30.32 -13.75 -17.06
N GLY A 551 29.51 -13.32 -18.02
CA GLY A 551 29.61 -13.72 -19.43
C GLY A 551 30.78 -13.06 -20.17
N GLN A 552 30.91 -11.74 -20.09
CA GLN A 552 31.98 -11.03 -20.82
C GLN A 552 33.29 -10.96 -20.02
N MET A 553 33.21 -10.71 -18.71
CA MET A 553 34.38 -10.35 -17.90
C MET A 553 34.92 -11.50 -17.05
N GLY A 554 34.19 -12.61 -16.91
CA GLY A 554 34.57 -13.72 -16.02
C GLY A 554 34.60 -13.32 -14.54
N ILE A 555 33.86 -12.27 -14.15
CA ILE A 555 33.73 -11.78 -12.79
C ILE A 555 32.52 -12.48 -12.14
N GLY A 556 32.74 -13.13 -10.99
CA GLY A 556 31.64 -13.68 -10.20
C GLY A 556 30.76 -12.57 -9.63
N ALA A 557 29.44 -12.79 -9.58
CA ALA A 557 28.50 -11.88 -8.94
C ALA A 557 27.87 -12.53 -7.70
N SER A 558 27.64 -11.76 -6.65
CA SER A 558 26.88 -12.18 -5.47
C SER A 558 25.82 -11.15 -5.08
N ILE A 559 24.90 -11.55 -4.22
CA ILE A 559 23.81 -10.73 -3.67
C ILE A 559 23.66 -11.01 -2.17
N GLN A 560 23.00 -10.11 -1.42
CA GLN A 560 22.67 -10.31 0.01
C GLN A 560 23.86 -10.72 0.91
N LYS A 561 25.08 -10.25 0.59
CA LYS A 561 26.34 -10.62 1.27
C LYS A 561 26.57 -12.15 1.34
N MET A 562 26.05 -12.90 0.36
CA MET A 562 26.25 -14.35 0.20
C MET A 562 27.44 -14.58 -0.73
N THR A 563 28.64 -14.44 -0.19
CA THR A 563 29.90 -14.51 -0.94
C THR A 563 30.22 -15.89 -1.49
N GLU A 564 29.75 -16.93 -0.81
CA GLU A 564 29.81 -18.33 -1.22
C GLU A 564 28.37 -18.88 -1.31
N HIS A 565 27.93 -19.21 -2.52
CA HIS A 565 26.58 -19.72 -2.75
C HIS A 565 26.66 -20.95 -3.66
N LYS A 566 26.38 -22.15 -3.12
CA LYS A 566 26.49 -23.42 -3.86
C LYS A 566 25.20 -23.79 -4.59
N GLY A 567 24.17 -22.96 -4.48
CA GLY A 567 22.85 -23.21 -5.09
C GLY A 567 22.02 -24.23 -4.34
N THR A 568 22.39 -24.55 -3.09
CA THR A 568 21.66 -25.49 -2.24
C THR A 568 20.43 -24.82 -1.60
N TYR A 569 19.47 -25.63 -1.13
CA TYR A 569 18.28 -25.10 -0.45
C TYR A 569 18.62 -24.20 0.76
N PRO A 570 19.56 -24.58 1.67
CA PRO A 570 19.95 -23.71 2.78
C PRO A 570 20.51 -22.36 2.33
N ASP A 571 21.35 -22.34 1.29
CA ASP A 571 21.94 -21.09 0.77
C ASP A 571 20.83 -20.16 0.24
N ARG A 572 19.86 -20.73 -0.49
CA ARG A 572 18.72 -19.97 -1.04
C ARG A 572 17.79 -19.45 0.05
N LEU A 573 17.50 -20.29 1.05
CA LEU A 573 16.70 -19.90 2.21
C LEU A 573 17.40 -18.77 2.98
N GLN A 574 18.71 -18.86 3.20
CA GLN A 574 19.48 -17.82 3.86
C GLN A 574 19.50 -16.53 3.05
N THR A 575 19.70 -16.61 1.73
CA THR A 575 19.65 -15.46 0.80
C THR A 575 18.29 -14.77 0.87
N MET A 576 17.21 -15.55 0.80
CA MET A 576 15.84 -15.04 0.89
C MET A 576 15.57 -14.38 2.25
N LEU A 577 15.90 -15.04 3.36
CA LEU A 577 15.64 -14.51 4.70
C LEU A 577 16.45 -13.23 4.98
N ARG A 578 17.70 -13.15 4.50
CA ARG A 578 18.51 -11.92 4.57
C ARG A 578 17.88 -10.80 3.76
N GLY A 579 17.48 -11.07 2.51
CA GLY A 579 16.79 -10.09 1.68
C GLY A 579 15.48 -9.62 2.29
N MET A 580 14.67 -10.54 2.83
CA MET A 580 13.44 -10.19 3.53
C MET A 580 13.71 -9.34 4.77
N LEU A 581 14.74 -9.67 5.55
CA LEU A 581 15.11 -8.89 6.72
C LEU A 581 15.51 -7.45 6.32
N ASN A 582 16.36 -7.29 5.31
CA ASN A 582 16.78 -5.97 4.81
C ASN A 582 15.59 -5.15 4.28
N GLN A 583 14.74 -5.78 3.45
CA GLN A 583 13.52 -5.16 2.93
C GLN A 583 12.53 -4.80 4.05
N GLY A 584 12.40 -5.66 5.07
CA GLY A 584 11.52 -5.46 6.21
C GLY A 584 11.98 -4.32 7.10
N LEU A 585 13.29 -4.19 7.34
CA LEU A 585 13.86 -3.06 8.05
C LEU A 585 13.71 -1.76 7.24
N GLY A 586 13.81 -1.84 5.92
CA GLY A 586 13.51 -0.73 5.00
C GLY A 586 14.55 0.39 5.00
N TYR A 587 15.78 0.11 5.46
CA TYR A 587 16.90 1.07 5.45
C TYR A 587 17.55 1.14 4.06
N ALA A 588 18.26 2.24 3.76
CA ALA A 588 19.00 2.38 2.51
C ALA A 588 20.32 1.60 2.56
N ALA A 589 20.48 0.59 1.71
CA ALA A 589 21.66 -0.28 1.69
C ALA A 589 22.85 0.31 0.93
N GLY A 590 22.64 1.30 0.07
CA GLY A 590 23.70 1.93 -0.73
C GLY A 590 23.27 3.29 -1.28
N ALA A 591 24.17 3.95 -2.01
CA ALA A 591 23.84 5.23 -2.66
C ALA A 591 22.70 5.10 -3.69
N HIS A 592 22.57 3.93 -4.32
CA HIS A 592 21.49 3.63 -5.27
C HIS A 592 20.09 3.71 -4.63
N SER A 593 19.97 3.44 -3.33
CA SER A 593 18.68 3.33 -2.64
C SER A 593 17.87 4.63 -2.70
N SER A 594 18.51 5.80 -2.79
CA SER A 594 17.84 7.11 -2.91
C SER A 594 17.12 7.33 -4.24
N PHE A 595 17.46 6.58 -5.28
CA PHE A 595 16.88 6.71 -6.63
C PHE A 595 15.56 5.93 -6.79
N ILE A 596 15.46 4.79 -6.11
CA ILE A 596 14.33 3.85 -6.25
C ILE A 596 12.97 4.50 -5.93
N PRO A 597 12.80 5.33 -4.87
CA PRO A 597 11.52 6.02 -4.60
C PRO A 597 11.01 6.93 -5.70
N TYR A 598 11.88 7.33 -6.63
CA TYR A 598 11.56 8.15 -7.79
C TYR A 598 11.36 7.34 -9.06
N HIS A 599 11.25 6.01 -8.95
CA HIS A 599 11.16 5.07 -10.07
C HIS A 599 12.37 5.16 -11.02
N VAL A 600 13.54 5.45 -10.47
CA VAL A 600 14.81 5.39 -11.19
C VAL A 600 15.52 4.11 -10.76
N ASP A 601 15.62 3.15 -11.68
CA ASP A 601 16.24 1.86 -11.41
C ASP A 601 17.73 2.03 -11.14
N ALA A 602 18.17 1.54 -9.99
CA ALA A 602 19.52 1.78 -9.52
C ALA A 602 20.09 0.64 -8.69
N VAL A 603 21.41 0.44 -8.78
CA VAL A 603 22.16 -0.56 -8.02
C VAL A 603 23.55 -0.04 -7.64
N THR A 604 24.11 -0.55 -6.54
CA THR A 604 25.50 -0.31 -6.14
C THR A 604 26.36 -1.55 -6.41
N LEU A 605 27.51 -1.36 -7.03
CA LEU A 605 28.51 -2.40 -7.26
C LEU A 605 29.63 -2.28 -6.22
N GLN A 606 29.84 -3.35 -5.47
CA GLN A 606 30.89 -3.44 -4.45
C GLN A 606 31.81 -4.63 -4.73
N PRO A 607 33.09 -4.42 -5.12
CA PRO A 607 34.03 -5.53 -5.28
C PRO A 607 34.44 -6.07 -3.92
N TYR A 608 34.67 -7.38 -3.83
CA TYR A 608 35.10 -8.03 -2.59
C TYR A 608 35.98 -9.27 -2.83
N GLY A 609 36.69 -9.66 -1.76
CA GLY A 609 37.57 -10.83 -1.70
C GLY A 609 38.85 -10.64 -2.51
N GLU A 610 39.91 -11.37 -2.17
CA GLU A 610 41.18 -11.31 -2.91
C GLU A 610 41.09 -12.15 -4.18
N GLY A 611 41.43 -11.56 -5.32
CA GLY A 611 41.39 -12.23 -6.62
C GLY A 611 42.30 -11.59 -7.65
N TRP A 612 42.04 -11.86 -8.94
CA TRP A 612 42.89 -11.39 -10.05
C TRP A 612 42.29 -10.23 -10.84
N HIS A 613 41.05 -9.83 -10.51
CA HIS A 613 40.39 -8.72 -11.18
C HIS A 613 40.86 -7.39 -10.59
N ASP A 614 41.09 -6.40 -11.45
CA ASP A 614 41.62 -5.09 -11.09
C ASP A 614 40.61 -3.97 -11.35
N GLU A 615 41.03 -2.72 -11.14
CA GLU A 615 40.17 -1.56 -11.35
C GLU A 615 39.71 -1.39 -12.80
N MET A 616 40.48 -1.93 -13.76
CA MET A 616 40.10 -1.94 -15.17
C MET A 616 38.97 -2.94 -15.42
N ALA A 617 38.98 -4.10 -14.77
CA ALA A 617 37.89 -5.06 -14.82
C ALA A 617 36.58 -4.45 -14.28
N MET A 618 36.64 -3.73 -13.16
CA MET A 618 35.48 -2.97 -12.63
C MET A 618 35.03 -1.87 -13.62
N GLY A 619 35.97 -1.13 -14.21
CA GLY A 619 35.66 -0.10 -15.19
C GLY A 619 34.98 -0.63 -16.46
N ARG A 620 35.37 -1.82 -16.93
CA ARG A 620 34.69 -2.51 -18.05
C ARG A 620 33.29 -2.97 -17.68
N LEU A 621 33.09 -3.47 -16.46
CA LEU A 621 31.75 -3.82 -15.97
C LEU A 621 30.83 -2.59 -15.94
N VAL A 622 31.34 -1.44 -15.45
CA VAL A 622 30.61 -0.17 -15.45
C VAL A 622 30.35 0.31 -16.88
N GLU A 623 31.36 0.31 -17.77
CA GLU A 623 31.18 0.67 -19.19
C GLU A 623 30.09 -0.19 -19.85
N GLY A 624 30.14 -1.52 -19.67
CA GLY A 624 29.16 -2.45 -20.24
C GLY A 624 27.75 -2.17 -19.72
N SER A 625 27.62 -1.87 -18.43
CA SER A 625 26.34 -1.53 -17.79
C SER A 625 25.77 -0.21 -18.33
N PHE A 626 26.61 0.81 -18.49
CA PHE A 626 26.21 2.09 -19.09
C PHE A 626 25.80 1.95 -20.56
N ARG A 627 26.49 1.10 -21.33
CA ARG A 627 26.11 0.79 -22.72
C ARG A 627 24.73 0.13 -22.79
N SER A 628 24.46 -0.82 -21.88
CA SER A 628 23.15 -1.47 -21.77
C SER A 628 22.03 -0.46 -21.47
N LEU A 629 22.22 0.38 -20.44
CA LEU A 629 21.26 1.46 -20.10
C LEU A 629 21.11 2.51 -21.22
N ASN A 630 22.18 2.80 -21.96
CA ASN A 630 22.15 3.74 -23.07
C ASN A 630 21.26 3.25 -24.23
N ASN A 631 21.08 1.94 -24.40
CA ASN A 631 20.25 1.37 -25.45
C ASN A 631 18.73 1.40 -25.15
N LEU A 632 18.34 1.61 -23.89
CA LEU A 632 16.93 1.67 -23.52
C LEU A 632 16.18 2.77 -24.28
N LEU A 633 15.00 2.47 -24.81
CA LEU A 633 14.13 3.46 -25.47
C LEU A 633 13.02 3.97 -24.55
N GLU A 634 12.72 3.21 -23.50
CA GLU A 634 11.75 3.52 -22.47
C GLU A 634 12.34 3.12 -21.11
N HIS A 635 11.79 3.68 -20.02
CA HIS A 635 12.11 3.20 -18.67
C HIS A 635 11.80 1.69 -18.56
N LEU A 636 12.46 0.99 -17.64
CA LEU A 636 12.27 -0.46 -17.51
C LEU A 636 10.89 -0.79 -16.93
N HIS A 637 9.93 -1.24 -17.74
CA HIS A 637 8.56 -1.55 -17.28
C HIS A 637 8.13 -3.00 -17.45
N GLN A 638 8.88 -3.79 -18.24
CA GLN A 638 8.46 -5.14 -18.64
C GLN A 638 8.75 -6.21 -17.57
N SER A 639 9.84 -6.04 -16.80
CA SER A 639 10.23 -6.99 -15.76
C SER A 639 9.55 -6.74 -14.41
N PHE A 640 9.78 -7.65 -13.46
CA PHE A 640 9.18 -7.60 -12.13
C PHE A 640 9.88 -6.59 -11.21
N PHE A 641 9.08 -5.76 -10.53
CA PHE A 641 9.50 -4.88 -9.42
C PHE A 641 9.28 -5.52 -8.03
N PHE A 642 8.57 -6.65 -7.98
CA PHE A 642 8.21 -7.35 -6.76
C PHE A 642 8.67 -8.80 -6.85
N TYR A 643 9.84 -9.06 -6.27
CA TYR A 643 10.47 -10.37 -6.30
C TYR A 643 11.28 -10.61 -5.02
N LEU A 644 11.53 -11.89 -4.73
CA LEU A 644 12.55 -12.32 -3.77
C LEU A 644 13.64 -13.05 -4.53
N LEU A 645 14.88 -12.57 -4.45
CA LEU A 645 16.02 -13.28 -5.04
C LEU A 645 16.45 -14.43 -4.13
N MET A 646 16.52 -15.62 -4.71
CA MET A 646 17.04 -16.82 -4.06
C MET A 646 18.53 -17.01 -4.35
N GLN A 647 18.95 -16.56 -5.54
CA GLN A 647 20.31 -16.61 -6.07
C GLN A 647 20.40 -15.54 -7.18
N THR A 648 21.61 -15.24 -7.66
CA THR A 648 21.83 -14.33 -8.79
C THR A 648 21.09 -14.75 -10.08
N ASP A 649 20.77 -16.03 -10.23
CA ASP A 649 20.08 -16.61 -11.39
C ASP A 649 18.68 -17.13 -11.08
N ARG A 650 18.15 -16.95 -9.86
CA ARG A 650 16.83 -17.46 -9.45
C ARG A 650 16.05 -16.49 -8.57
N PHE A 651 14.75 -16.36 -8.86
CA PHE A 651 13.84 -15.48 -8.14
C PHE A 651 12.47 -16.12 -7.91
N VAL A 652 11.72 -15.57 -6.96
CA VAL A 652 10.31 -15.89 -6.69
C VAL A 652 9.47 -14.65 -6.97
N SER A 653 8.43 -14.80 -7.78
CA SER A 653 7.54 -13.69 -8.16
C SER A 653 6.51 -13.36 -7.07
N ILE A 654 5.97 -12.13 -7.09
CA ILE A 654 4.92 -11.68 -6.17
C ILE A 654 3.74 -12.64 -6.05
N GLY A 655 3.26 -13.21 -7.17
CA GLY A 655 2.12 -14.12 -7.16
C GLY A 655 2.35 -15.39 -6.31
N THR A 656 3.61 -15.81 -6.18
CA THR A 656 3.98 -17.03 -5.45
C THR A 656 4.18 -16.77 -3.96
N TYR A 657 4.77 -15.64 -3.57
CA TYR A 657 5.06 -15.36 -2.15
C TYR A 657 3.94 -14.58 -1.44
N LEU A 658 3.17 -13.73 -2.15
CA LEU A 658 2.16 -12.86 -1.54
C LEU A 658 1.09 -13.62 -0.73
N PRO A 659 0.58 -14.79 -1.17
CA PRO A 659 -0.40 -15.56 -0.41
C PRO A 659 0.04 -15.88 1.03
N SER A 660 1.34 -16.06 1.27
CA SER A 660 1.90 -16.35 2.60
C SER A 660 1.59 -15.23 3.60
N ALA A 661 1.92 -13.98 3.28
CA ALA A 661 1.64 -12.84 4.15
C ALA A 661 0.15 -12.52 4.22
N MET A 662 -0.61 -12.72 3.12
CA MET A 662 -2.05 -12.50 3.12
C MET A 662 -2.80 -13.50 4.02
N LEU A 663 -2.38 -14.78 4.06
CA LEU A 663 -2.94 -15.76 4.98
C LEU A 663 -2.68 -15.39 6.44
N ILE A 664 -1.47 -14.92 6.75
CA ILE A 664 -1.17 -14.37 8.07
C ILE A 664 -2.07 -13.16 8.33
N ALA A 665 -2.17 -12.17 7.46
CA ALA A 665 -3.05 -11.01 7.71
C ALA A 665 -4.54 -11.41 7.87
N ALA A 666 -5.02 -12.37 7.08
CA ALA A 666 -6.39 -12.87 7.12
C ALA A 666 -6.77 -13.52 8.46
N ASN A 667 -5.79 -14.10 9.18
CA ASN A 667 -6.02 -14.68 10.51
C ASN A 667 -6.68 -13.66 11.46
N PHE A 668 -6.20 -12.41 11.44
CA PHE A 668 -6.69 -11.35 12.31
C PHE A 668 -8.13 -10.96 11.95
N THR A 669 -8.44 -10.85 10.66
CA THR A 669 -9.79 -10.54 10.17
C THR A 669 -10.78 -11.65 10.51
N ILE A 670 -10.40 -12.92 10.33
CA ILE A 670 -11.22 -14.09 10.70
C ILE A 670 -11.53 -14.07 12.20
N MET A 671 -10.52 -13.81 13.04
CA MET A 671 -10.70 -13.73 14.48
C MET A 671 -11.55 -12.51 14.89
N ALA A 672 -11.37 -11.37 14.23
CA ALA A 672 -12.19 -10.18 14.46
C ALA A 672 -13.68 -10.46 14.17
N ILE A 673 -13.99 -11.03 13.00
CA ILE A 673 -15.36 -11.39 12.63
C ILE A 673 -15.94 -12.40 13.63
N SER A 674 -15.15 -13.40 14.04
CA SER A 674 -15.57 -14.39 15.06
C SER A 674 -15.95 -13.73 16.38
N LEU A 675 -15.14 -12.79 16.87
CA LEU A 675 -15.40 -12.05 18.11
C LEU A 675 -16.60 -11.11 17.98
N TRP A 676 -16.78 -10.46 16.83
CA TRP A 676 -17.96 -9.65 16.53
C TRP A 676 -19.28 -10.44 16.51
N VAL A 677 -19.23 -11.69 16.01
CA VAL A 677 -20.39 -12.58 16.04
C VAL A 677 -20.65 -13.06 17.46
N LYS A 678 -19.61 -13.48 18.20
CA LYS A 678 -19.74 -13.91 19.61
C LYS A 678 -20.31 -12.83 20.53
N SER A 679 -19.94 -11.57 20.32
CA SER A 679 -20.45 -10.46 21.12
C SER A 679 -21.95 -10.19 20.92
N GLY A 680 -22.55 -10.68 19.85
CA GLY A 680 -23.99 -10.56 19.59
C GLY A 680 -24.85 -11.67 20.19
N GLN A 681 -24.25 -12.66 20.89
CA GLN A 681 -24.95 -13.78 21.47
C GLN A 681 -25.23 -13.56 22.96
N SER A 682 -26.50 -13.66 23.35
CA SER A 682 -26.89 -13.64 24.76
C SER A 682 -26.44 -14.93 25.46
N PRO A 683 -25.88 -14.89 26.68
CA PRO A 683 -25.61 -16.10 27.44
C PRO A 683 -26.93 -16.83 27.69
N ALA A 684 -27.03 -18.09 27.23
CA ALA A 684 -28.20 -18.92 27.48
C ALA A 684 -28.39 -19.07 28.99
N THR A 685 -29.40 -18.40 29.55
CA THR A 685 -29.82 -18.62 30.93
C THR A 685 -30.33 -20.05 31.01
N GLN A 686 -29.55 -20.95 31.61
CA GLN A 686 -30.03 -22.26 31.99
C GLN A 686 -31.07 -22.07 33.10
N LYS A 687 -32.35 -21.94 32.73
CA LYS A 687 -33.42 -22.23 33.68
C LYS A 687 -33.33 -23.72 34.03
N PRO A 688 -33.48 -24.10 35.31
CA PRO A 688 -33.51 -25.51 35.70
C PRO A 688 -34.59 -26.24 34.89
N LYS A 689 -34.24 -27.39 34.34
CA LYS A 689 -35.16 -28.25 33.57
C LYS A 689 -36.32 -28.71 34.46
N GLU A 690 -37.48 -28.08 34.35
CA GLU A 690 -38.73 -28.80 34.53
C GLU A 690 -39.09 -29.48 33.20
N LYS A 691 -39.30 -30.79 33.28
CA LYS A 691 -39.76 -31.60 32.16
C LYS A 691 -41.17 -31.15 31.80
N THR A 692 -41.35 -30.63 30.60
CA THR A 692 -42.37 -30.97 29.58
C THR A 692 -42.60 -29.75 28.68
N SER A 693 -42.77 -30.01 27.38
CA SER A 693 -43.01 -29.10 26.25
C SER A 693 -41.76 -28.55 25.53
N THR A 694 -41.78 -28.77 24.22
CA THR A 694 -40.86 -28.28 23.20
C THR A 694 -40.81 -26.75 23.21
N ALA A 695 -39.83 -26.18 23.89
CA ALA A 695 -39.56 -24.75 23.85
C ALA A 695 -38.68 -24.41 22.64
N SER A 696 -39.24 -23.64 21.70
CA SER A 696 -38.47 -22.87 20.72
C SER A 696 -37.52 -21.93 21.46
N VAL A 697 -36.22 -22.12 21.30
CA VAL A 697 -35.19 -21.23 21.86
C VAL A 697 -35.20 -19.92 21.08
N GLU A 698 -36.07 -18.99 21.46
CA GLU A 698 -35.95 -17.60 21.03
C GLU A 698 -34.77 -16.96 21.76
N THR A 699 -33.61 -16.95 21.10
CA THR A 699 -32.44 -16.20 21.56
C THR A 699 -32.61 -14.75 21.12
N THR A 700 -32.98 -13.87 22.05
CA THR A 700 -33.03 -12.42 21.85
C THR A 700 -31.63 -11.89 21.51
N GLN A 701 -31.53 -11.07 20.45
CA GLN A 701 -30.28 -10.37 20.10
C GLN A 701 -29.92 -9.39 21.22
N ALA A 702 -28.75 -9.58 21.85
CA ALA A 702 -28.21 -8.57 22.75
C ALA A 702 -27.80 -7.32 21.95
N GLY A 703 -28.23 -6.15 22.40
CA GLY A 703 -27.67 -4.88 21.92
C GLY A 703 -26.16 -4.85 22.13
N ARG A 704 -25.40 -4.33 21.17
CA ARG A 704 -23.95 -4.16 21.30
C ARG A 704 -23.67 -2.76 21.82
N ASP A 705 -22.99 -2.66 22.96
CA ASP A 705 -22.41 -1.39 23.38
C ASP A 705 -21.09 -1.16 22.63
N LEU A 706 -21.09 -0.21 21.72
CA LEU A 706 -19.95 0.10 20.85
C LEU A 706 -19.07 1.22 21.40
N PHE A 707 -19.59 2.06 22.31
CA PHE A 707 -18.93 3.30 22.68
C PHE A 707 -17.62 3.05 23.43
N VAL A 708 -17.67 2.25 24.51
CA VAL A 708 -16.49 1.94 25.32
C VAL A 708 -15.43 1.17 24.50
N PRO A 709 -15.77 0.09 23.75
CA PRO A 709 -14.77 -0.63 22.95
C PRO A 709 -14.10 0.22 21.88
N LEU A 710 -14.86 1.05 21.15
CA LEU A 710 -14.30 1.99 20.16
C LEU A 710 -13.42 3.04 20.84
N GLY A 711 -13.87 3.59 21.97
CA GLY A 711 -13.11 4.57 22.74
C GLY A 711 -11.76 4.02 23.20
N VAL A 712 -11.71 2.80 23.73
CA VAL A 712 -10.46 2.15 24.16
C VAL A 712 -9.50 1.96 22.98
N VAL A 713 -9.99 1.44 21.86
CA VAL A 713 -9.14 1.23 20.67
C VAL A 713 -8.65 2.58 20.13
N ALA A 714 -9.52 3.58 20.03
CA ALA A 714 -9.15 4.92 19.56
C ALA A 714 -8.11 5.59 20.46
N VAL A 715 -8.24 5.48 21.79
CA VAL A 715 -7.25 6.00 22.75
C VAL A 715 -5.92 5.26 22.61
N CYS A 716 -5.93 3.92 22.51
CA CYS A 716 -4.69 3.15 22.33
C CYS A 716 -3.98 3.52 21.02
N GLN A 717 -4.74 3.71 19.93
CA GLN A 717 -4.20 4.16 18.65
C GLN A 717 -3.68 5.61 18.72
N GLY A 718 -4.36 6.50 19.44
CA GLY A 718 -3.90 7.88 19.67
C GLY A 718 -2.60 7.95 20.48
N LEU A 719 -2.47 7.12 21.52
CA LEU A 719 -1.25 7.01 22.33
C LEU A 719 -0.03 6.55 21.51
N ALA A 720 -0.26 5.84 20.41
CA ALA A 720 0.80 5.36 19.53
C ALA A 720 1.60 6.46 18.84
N ALA A 721 1.07 7.69 18.77
CA ALA A 721 1.80 8.86 18.27
C ALA A 721 2.92 9.31 19.21
N VAL A 722 2.82 9.01 20.51
CA VAL A 722 3.78 9.43 21.54
C VAL A 722 5.17 8.81 21.32
N PRO A 723 5.35 7.47 21.25
CA PRO A 723 6.67 6.88 21.00
C PRO A 723 7.25 7.32 19.66
N LEU A 724 6.42 7.42 18.61
CA LEU A 724 6.86 7.91 17.31
C LEU A 724 7.40 9.35 17.41
N TYR A 725 6.73 10.23 18.15
CA TYR A 725 7.20 11.60 18.35
C TYR A 725 8.49 11.63 19.18
N ILE A 726 8.52 10.96 20.33
CA ILE A 726 9.65 10.97 21.27
C ILE A 726 10.93 10.47 20.61
N PHE A 727 10.90 9.29 19.98
CA PHE A 727 12.12 8.68 19.43
C PHE A 727 12.66 9.41 18.18
N ASN A 728 11.82 10.19 17.49
CA ASN A 728 12.25 10.97 16.33
C ASN A 728 12.77 12.38 16.65
N HIS A 729 12.43 12.94 17.83
CA HIS A 729 12.80 14.32 18.20
C HIS A 729 13.81 14.41 19.35
N LEU A 730 14.00 13.34 20.14
CA LEU A 730 15.01 13.35 21.19
C LEU A 730 16.44 13.29 20.62
N PRO A 731 17.41 13.93 21.28
CA PRO A 731 18.81 13.78 20.95
C PRO A 731 19.31 12.37 21.28
N ALA A 732 20.32 11.89 20.55
CA ALA A 732 20.84 10.52 20.65
C ALA A 732 21.16 10.07 22.09
N GLY A 733 21.74 10.95 22.92
CA GLY A 733 22.09 10.65 24.32
C GLY A 733 20.88 10.37 25.24
N LEU A 734 19.68 10.82 24.87
CA LEU A 734 18.45 10.58 25.63
C LEU A 734 17.62 9.41 25.09
N LEU A 735 17.98 8.80 23.97
CA LEU A 735 17.20 7.72 23.36
C LEU A 735 17.18 6.45 24.22
N SER A 736 18.32 6.04 24.78
CA SER A 736 18.40 4.86 25.65
C SER A 736 17.55 5.00 26.93
N PRO A 737 17.70 6.06 27.76
CA PRO A 737 16.86 6.23 28.94
C PRO A 737 15.38 6.44 28.59
N ALA A 738 15.07 7.13 27.49
CA ALA A 738 13.69 7.27 27.03
C ALA A 738 13.09 5.92 26.62
N PHE A 739 13.86 5.05 25.95
CA PHE A 739 13.43 3.70 25.58
C PHE A 739 13.21 2.81 26.81
N ALA A 740 14.11 2.87 27.80
CA ALA A 740 13.94 2.15 29.06
C ALA A 740 12.67 2.59 29.80
N ALA A 741 12.46 3.91 29.93
CA ALA A 741 11.25 4.48 30.53
C ALA A 741 9.99 4.08 29.76
N PHE A 742 10.01 4.19 28.43
CA PHE A 742 8.90 3.80 27.57
C PHE A 742 8.59 2.30 27.67
N SER A 743 9.61 1.45 27.76
CA SER A 743 9.45 0.00 27.94
C SER A 743 8.78 -0.32 29.28
N ALA A 744 9.23 0.31 30.37
CA ALA A 744 8.61 0.17 31.69
C ALA A 744 7.15 0.67 31.70
N ILE A 745 6.89 1.85 31.12
CA ILE A 745 5.54 2.40 30.97
C ILE A 745 4.68 1.45 30.14
N SER A 746 5.18 0.95 29.01
CA SER A 746 4.46 0.01 28.13
C SER A 746 4.10 -1.29 28.83
N ALA A 747 4.93 -1.78 29.75
CA ALA A 747 4.63 -2.98 30.54
C ALA A 747 3.52 -2.74 31.59
N ILE A 748 3.46 -1.54 32.18
CA ILE A 748 2.50 -1.18 33.25
C ILE A 748 1.16 -0.68 32.69
N LEU A 749 1.19 0.05 31.57
CA LEU A 749 0.04 0.73 30.97
C LEU A 749 -1.17 -0.19 30.71
N PRO A 750 -1.02 -1.41 30.15
CA PRO A 750 -2.17 -2.30 29.94
C PRO A 750 -2.91 -2.65 31.23
N PHE A 751 -2.18 -2.83 32.34
CA PHE A 751 -2.77 -3.12 33.64
C PHE A 751 -3.52 -1.90 34.19
N ALA A 752 -2.94 -0.69 34.06
CA ALA A 752 -3.58 0.56 34.46
C ALA A 752 -4.89 0.81 33.69
N ILE A 753 -4.86 0.64 32.35
CA ILE A 753 -6.05 0.78 31.50
C ILE A 753 -7.11 -0.26 31.90
N SER A 754 -6.73 -1.53 32.09
CA SER A 754 -7.67 -2.57 32.51
C SER A 754 -8.34 -2.23 33.85
N ARG A 755 -7.57 -1.81 34.87
CA ARG A 755 -8.13 -1.40 36.16
C ARG A 755 -9.05 -0.19 36.07
N LEU A 756 -8.70 0.80 35.27
CA LEU A 756 -9.53 2.00 35.08
C LEU A 756 -10.86 1.66 34.41
N LEU A 757 -10.84 0.74 33.42
CA LEU A 757 -12.07 0.22 32.81
C LEU A 757 -12.93 -0.51 33.84
N THR A 758 -12.35 -1.37 34.67
CA THR A 758 -13.07 -2.12 35.72
C THR A 758 -13.73 -1.19 36.74
N LEU A 759 -13.05 -0.12 37.16
CA LEU A 759 -13.57 0.84 38.14
C LEU A 759 -14.67 1.75 37.56
N GLY A 760 -14.49 2.25 36.34
CA GLY A 760 -15.39 3.24 35.76
C GLY A 760 -16.61 2.67 35.05
N THR A 761 -16.44 1.55 34.33
CA THR A 761 -17.46 1.06 33.37
C THR A 761 -18.01 -0.33 33.70
N LYS A 762 -17.39 -1.08 34.63
CA LYS A 762 -17.73 -2.49 34.95
C LYS A 762 -17.88 -3.33 33.67
N PRO A 763 -16.77 -3.58 32.96
CA PRO A 763 -16.79 -4.12 31.60
C PRO A 763 -17.25 -5.58 31.61
N THR A 764 -18.22 -5.87 30.73
CA THR A 764 -18.69 -7.23 30.47
C THR A 764 -17.76 -7.96 29.49
N MET A 765 -17.90 -9.30 29.37
CA MET A 765 -17.19 -10.07 28.33
C MET A 765 -17.43 -9.54 26.91
N GLN A 766 -18.61 -8.97 26.65
CA GLN A 766 -18.97 -8.37 25.38
C GLN A 766 -18.03 -7.21 25.03
N HIS A 767 -17.69 -6.36 26.01
CA HIS A 767 -16.78 -5.23 25.82
C HIS A 767 -15.39 -5.70 25.39
N PHE A 768 -14.81 -6.67 26.10
CA PHE A 768 -13.48 -7.22 25.76
C PHE A 768 -13.47 -7.89 24.37
N GLN A 769 -14.51 -8.66 24.04
CA GLN A 769 -14.67 -9.25 22.71
C GLN A 769 -14.72 -8.18 21.60
N LEU A 770 -15.46 -7.10 21.80
CA LEU A 770 -15.57 -5.99 20.84
C LEU A 770 -14.26 -5.20 20.73
N THR A 771 -13.59 -4.87 21.84
CA THR A 771 -12.33 -4.12 21.83
C THR A 771 -11.26 -4.91 21.07
N LYS A 772 -11.16 -6.22 21.34
CA LYS A 772 -10.26 -7.10 20.62
C LYS A 772 -10.65 -7.24 19.15
N SER A 773 -11.94 -7.40 18.85
CA SER A 773 -12.45 -7.45 17.48
C SER A 773 -12.02 -6.25 16.65
N PHE A 774 -12.21 -5.03 17.17
CA PHE A 774 -11.83 -3.81 16.46
C PHE A 774 -10.32 -3.67 16.29
N SER A 775 -9.54 -3.99 17.31
CA SER A 775 -8.07 -3.96 17.22
C SER A 775 -7.53 -4.94 16.18
N LEU A 776 -8.00 -6.19 16.18
CA LEU A 776 -7.58 -7.19 15.20
C LEU A 776 -8.06 -6.86 13.78
N LEU A 777 -9.22 -6.23 13.62
CA LEU A 777 -9.71 -5.79 12.32
C LEU A 777 -8.78 -4.71 11.73
N VAL A 778 -8.41 -3.70 12.52
CA VAL A 778 -7.45 -2.67 12.11
C VAL A 778 -6.11 -3.30 11.76
N LEU A 779 -5.60 -4.19 12.61
CA LEU A 779 -4.34 -4.90 12.37
C LEU A 779 -4.37 -5.71 11.06
N GLY A 780 -5.42 -6.52 10.84
CA GLY A 780 -5.57 -7.34 9.64
C GLY A 780 -5.68 -6.54 8.36
N MET A 781 -6.47 -5.44 8.36
CA MET A 781 -6.61 -4.55 7.20
C MET A 781 -5.29 -3.86 6.84
N CYS A 782 -4.60 -3.30 7.85
CA CYS A 782 -3.32 -2.63 7.65
C CYS A 782 -2.23 -3.60 7.19
N LEU A 783 -2.12 -4.80 7.78
CA LEU A 783 -1.14 -5.79 7.36
C LEU A 783 -1.43 -6.35 5.96
N SER A 784 -2.71 -6.51 5.59
CA SER A 784 -3.08 -6.93 4.22
C SER A 784 -2.64 -5.88 3.18
N THR A 785 -2.83 -4.59 3.49
CA THR A 785 -2.39 -3.48 2.62
C THR A 785 -0.86 -3.34 2.63
N LEU A 786 -0.23 -3.53 3.79
CA LEU A 786 1.21 -3.47 3.91
C LEU A 786 1.87 -4.62 3.15
N ALA A 787 1.27 -5.82 3.10
CA ALA A 787 1.82 -6.95 2.37
C ALA A 787 2.00 -6.69 0.87
N THR A 788 1.18 -5.82 0.28
CA THR A 788 1.31 -5.42 -1.14
C THR A 788 2.37 -4.34 -1.37
N LEU A 789 2.77 -3.61 -0.32
CA LEU A 789 3.76 -2.53 -0.39
C LEU A 789 5.14 -2.99 0.08
N ASN A 790 5.19 -3.71 1.20
CA ASN A 790 6.35 -4.31 1.81
C ASN A 790 5.95 -5.65 2.43
N PHE A 791 6.05 -6.70 1.61
CA PHE A 791 5.76 -8.08 2.01
C PHE A 791 6.51 -8.49 3.27
N SER A 792 7.82 -8.21 3.31
CA SER A 792 8.70 -8.68 4.36
C SER A 792 8.35 -8.08 5.73
N LEU A 793 8.09 -6.77 5.77
CA LEU A 793 7.65 -6.09 6.99
C LEU A 793 6.27 -6.59 7.45
N ALA A 794 5.31 -6.74 6.53
CA ALA A 794 3.99 -7.25 6.85
C ALA A 794 4.03 -8.69 7.39
N PHE A 795 4.85 -9.55 6.78
CA PHE A 795 5.05 -10.93 7.21
C PHE A 795 5.66 -11.00 8.61
N LEU A 796 6.79 -10.30 8.84
CA LEU A 796 7.49 -10.31 10.13
C LEU A 796 6.59 -9.81 11.26
N ILE A 797 5.93 -8.65 11.06
CA ILE A 797 5.02 -8.09 12.06
C ILE A 797 3.76 -8.96 12.22
N GLY A 798 3.26 -9.55 11.14
CA GLY A 798 2.13 -10.47 11.18
C GLY A 798 2.41 -11.72 12.00
N VAL A 799 3.58 -12.33 11.86
CA VAL A 799 4.01 -13.48 12.68
C VAL A 799 4.13 -13.07 14.14
N LEU A 800 4.82 -11.97 14.42
CA LEU A 800 5.04 -11.48 15.79
C LEU A 800 3.74 -11.07 16.50
N SER A 801 2.75 -10.56 15.75
CA SER A 801 1.44 -10.17 16.27
C SER A 801 0.42 -11.32 16.30
N SER A 802 0.70 -12.46 15.67
CA SER A 802 -0.20 -13.62 15.60
C SER A 802 -0.68 -14.16 16.96
N PRO A 803 0.10 -14.13 18.07
CA PRO A 803 -0.40 -14.56 19.37
C PRO A 803 -1.61 -13.75 19.87
N LEU A 804 -1.74 -12.48 19.46
CA LEU A 804 -2.84 -11.60 19.86
C LEU A 804 -4.20 -12.16 19.44
N SER A 805 -4.27 -12.94 18.35
CA SER A 805 -5.49 -13.61 17.91
C SER A 805 -6.04 -14.58 18.95
N PHE A 806 -5.21 -15.19 19.78
CA PHE A 806 -5.63 -16.28 20.69
C PHE A 806 -5.86 -15.85 22.14
N VAL A 807 -5.56 -14.60 22.48
CA VAL A 807 -5.66 -14.06 23.84
C VAL A 807 -7.11 -13.90 24.32
N GLN A 808 -7.43 -14.26 25.57
CA GLN A 808 -8.75 -14.04 26.17
C GLN A 808 -8.62 -13.64 27.65
N PRO A 809 -9.61 -12.95 28.23
CA PRO A 809 -9.65 -12.71 29.68
C PRO A 809 -9.70 -14.02 30.46
N VAL A 810 -8.78 -14.18 31.42
CA VAL A 810 -8.66 -15.40 32.23
C VAL A 810 -8.98 -15.11 33.70
N LYS A 811 -9.70 -16.04 34.34
CA LYS A 811 -10.07 -15.97 35.77
C LYS A 811 -8.90 -16.31 36.70
N SER A 812 -8.06 -17.27 36.33
CA SER A 812 -6.89 -17.68 37.12
C SER A 812 -5.78 -16.62 37.08
N LEU A 813 -5.35 -16.16 38.26
CA LEU A 813 -4.29 -15.16 38.40
C LEU A 813 -2.95 -15.65 37.84
N GLY A 814 -2.56 -16.91 38.11
CA GLY A 814 -1.30 -17.47 37.61
C GLY A 814 -1.26 -17.57 36.09
N LEU A 815 -2.35 -18.03 35.47
CA LEU A 815 -2.45 -18.13 34.01
C LEU A 815 -2.51 -16.76 33.33
N ARG A 816 -3.09 -15.75 34.00
CA ARG A 816 -3.10 -14.36 33.53
C ARG A 816 -1.69 -13.79 33.43
N TRP A 817 -0.89 -13.93 34.50
CA TRP A 817 0.48 -13.42 34.51
C TRP A 817 1.41 -14.21 33.59
N SER A 818 1.21 -15.52 33.42
CA SER A 818 2.00 -16.30 32.45
C SER A 818 1.70 -15.89 31.00
N LEU A 819 0.43 -15.70 30.63
CA LEU A 819 0.05 -15.18 29.32
C LEU A 819 0.58 -13.76 29.08
N ALA A 820 0.53 -12.91 30.09
CA ALA A 820 1.12 -11.57 30.02
C ALA A 820 2.65 -11.63 29.82
N GLY A 821 3.35 -12.56 30.49
CA GLY A 821 4.77 -12.81 30.28
C GLY A 821 5.08 -13.23 28.84
N LEU A 822 4.34 -14.20 28.31
CA LEU A 822 4.50 -14.67 26.92
C LEU A 822 4.23 -13.56 25.89
N LEU A 823 3.21 -12.74 26.10
CA LEU A 823 2.92 -11.61 25.21
C LEU A 823 3.98 -10.51 25.31
N ASN A 824 4.62 -10.31 26.47
CA ASN A 824 5.73 -9.36 26.58
C ASN A 824 6.94 -9.78 25.73
N VAL A 825 7.20 -11.08 25.55
CA VAL A 825 8.29 -11.58 24.66
C VAL A 825 8.11 -11.09 23.23
N VAL A 826 6.87 -11.03 22.74
CA VAL A 826 6.52 -10.50 21.42
C VAL A 826 6.08 -9.04 21.46
N SER A 827 6.43 -8.30 22.52
CA SER A 827 6.17 -6.85 22.55
C SER A 827 7.18 -6.11 21.67
N PRO A 828 6.78 -5.01 21.01
CA PRO A 828 7.71 -4.25 20.17
C PRO A 828 8.99 -3.80 20.90
N PRO A 829 8.95 -3.28 22.14
CA PRO A 829 10.17 -2.93 22.85
C PRO A 829 11.08 -4.13 23.14
N THR A 830 10.51 -5.27 23.55
CA THR A 830 11.31 -6.47 23.82
C THR A 830 11.95 -7.03 22.56
N VAL A 831 11.22 -7.06 21.44
CA VAL A 831 11.75 -7.53 20.16
C VAL A 831 12.83 -6.59 19.62
N LEU A 832 12.64 -5.27 19.71
CA LEU A 832 13.68 -4.30 19.31
C LEU A 832 14.93 -4.43 20.18
N TYR A 833 14.77 -4.58 21.49
CA TYR A 833 15.90 -4.81 22.40
C TYR A 833 16.62 -6.12 22.07
N ALA A 834 15.88 -7.21 21.88
CA ALA A 834 16.46 -8.51 21.51
C ALA A 834 17.19 -8.43 20.16
N ALA A 835 16.62 -7.76 19.15
CA ALA A 835 17.26 -7.56 17.86
C ALA A 835 18.56 -6.74 17.98
N ALA A 836 18.55 -5.67 18.79
CA ALA A 836 19.75 -4.88 19.08
C ALA A 836 20.85 -5.74 19.71
N GLN A 837 20.51 -6.62 20.66
CA GLN A 837 21.48 -7.55 21.26
C GLN A 837 21.99 -8.62 20.28
N ILE A 838 21.12 -9.17 19.41
CA ILE A 838 21.51 -10.17 18.42
C ILE A 838 22.50 -9.61 17.39
N TRP A 839 22.38 -8.32 17.05
CA TRP A 839 23.28 -7.66 16.11
C TRP A 839 24.44 -6.92 16.76
N ASP A 840 24.59 -6.99 18.09
CA ASP A 840 25.63 -6.29 18.84
C ASP A 840 25.63 -4.77 18.61
N ILE A 841 24.43 -4.18 18.54
CA ILE A 841 24.20 -2.75 18.34
C ILE A 841 23.54 -2.16 19.59
N SER A 842 23.94 -0.96 19.99
CA SER A 842 23.27 -0.28 21.11
C SER A 842 21.83 0.11 20.73
N ILE A 843 20.90 0.09 21.70
CA ILE A 843 19.52 0.50 21.43
C ILE A 843 19.43 1.98 21.03
N ALA A 844 20.36 2.81 21.50
CA ALA A 844 20.45 4.21 21.11
C ALA A 844 20.81 4.36 19.64
N ASP A 845 21.76 3.56 19.14
CA ASP A 845 22.16 3.59 17.72
C ASP A 845 21.04 3.05 16.82
N LEU A 846 20.36 1.97 17.23
CA LEU A 846 19.21 1.44 16.49
C LEU A 846 18.09 2.50 16.37
N LEU A 847 17.75 3.17 17.47
CA LEU A 847 16.73 4.23 17.47
C LEU A 847 17.19 5.48 16.73
N LYS A 848 18.49 5.81 16.78
CA LYS A 848 19.09 6.90 16.02
C LYS A 848 18.99 6.65 14.52
N GLU A 849 19.34 5.44 14.05
CA GLU A 849 19.19 5.04 12.66
C GLU A 849 17.71 4.98 12.24
N ALA A 850 16.82 4.52 13.11
CA ALA A 850 15.37 4.56 12.85
C ALA A 850 14.86 6.00 12.67
N SER A 851 15.31 6.92 13.51
CA SER A 851 15.00 8.35 13.44
C SER A 851 15.59 9.01 12.20
N PHE A 852 16.83 8.67 11.85
CA PHE A 852 17.48 9.09 10.61
C PHE A 852 16.70 8.62 9.38
N GLY A 853 16.35 7.33 9.31
CA GLY A 853 15.55 6.77 8.21
C GLY A 853 14.18 7.43 8.09
N TRP A 854 13.53 7.78 9.21
CA TRP A 854 12.28 8.54 9.21
C TRP A 854 12.45 9.96 8.63
N ASN A 855 13.46 10.69 9.10
CA ASN A 855 13.66 12.10 8.77
C ASN A 855 14.27 12.34 7.37
N VAL A 856 15.09 11.40 6.88
CA VAL A 856 15.85 11.53 5.63
C VAL A 856 15.27 10.67 4.51
N TRP A 857 15.07 9.37 4.75
CA TRP A 857 14.62 8.43 3.70
C TRP A 857 13.11 8.23 3.61
N GLY A 858 12.34 8.75 4.58
CA GLY A 858 10.90 8.50 4.64
C GLY A 858 10.56 7.03 4.94
N MET A 859 11.34 6.39 5.82
CA MET A 859 11.16 4.98 6.18
C MET A 859 9.87 4.77 7.01
N TYR A 860 9.03 3.80 6.65
CA TYR A 860 7.75 3.52 7.32
C TYR A 860 7.85 2.53 8.48
N THR A 861 8.98 1.84 8.63
CA THR A 861 9.21 0.84 9.69
C THR A 861 8.88 1.38 11.10
N PRO A 862 9.32 2.59 11.50
CA PRO A 862 8.92 3.15 12.80
C PRO A 862 7.41 3.34 12.95
N VAL A 863 6.69 3.70 11.88
CA VAL A 863 5.23 3.86 11.90
C VAL A 863 4.55 2.51 12.06
N VAL A 864 5.01 1.47 11.38
CA VAL A 864 4.43 0.13 11.50
C VAL A 864 4.68 -0.44 12.90
N VAL A 865 5.89 -0.29 13.43
CA VAL A 865 6.23 -0.78 14.77
C VAL A 865 5.43 -0.04 15.85
N TRP A 866 5.42 1.29 15.82
CA TRP A 866 4.83 2.09 16.89
C TRP A 866 3.35 2.37 16.71
N CYS A 867 2.87 2.61 15.50
CA CYS A 867 1.48 3.00 15.23
C CYS A 867 0.57 1.84 14.77
N LEU A 868 1.11 0.66 14.45
CA LEU A 868 0.30 -0.50 14.11
C LEU A 868 0.47 -1.65 15.11
N TRP A 869 1.70 -2.10 15.34
CA TRP A 869 1.96 -3.27 16.18
C TRP A 869 1.83 -2.99 17.68
N TRP A 870 2.44 -1.92 18.18
CA TRP A 870 2.36 -1.55 19.60
C TRP A 870 0.93 -1.32 20.12
N PRO A 871 0.05 -0.55 19.46
CA PRO A 871 -1.33 -0.36 19.94
C PRO A 871 -2.15 -1.65 19.87
N ALA A 872 -1.91 -2.52 18.88
CA ALA A 872 -2.56 -3.84 18.82
C ALA A 872 -2.13 -4.73 20.00
N TRP A 873 -0.83 -4.72 20.31
CA TRP A 873 -0.27 -5.40 21.48
C TRP A 873 -0.83 -4.85 22.80
N LEU A 874 -0.92 -3.52 22.94
CA LEU A 874 -1.48 -2.85 24.12
C LEU A 874 -2.93 -3.29 24.36
N VAL A 875 -3.78 -3.26 23.33
CA VAL A 875 -5.16 -3.74 23.43
C VAL A 875 -5.22 -5.24 23.76
N GLY A 876 -4.35 -6.05 23.18
CA GLY A 876 -4.23 -7.48 23.51
C GLY A 876 -3.91 -7.71 24.99
N MET A 877 -2.96 -6.96 25.54
CA MET A 877 -2.59 -7.02 26.96
C MET A 877 -3.70 -6.51 27.89
N VAL A 878 -4.41 -5.45 27.52
CA VAL A 878 -5.60 -4.99 28.25
C VAL A 878 -6.65 -6.11 28.34
N ASN A 879 -6.81 -6.90 27.28
CA ASN A 879 -7.71 -8.06 27.28
C ASN A 879 -7.22 -9.20 28.19
N VAL A 880 -5.90 -9.45 28.29
CA VAL A 880 -5.35 -10.44 29.26
C VAL A 880 -5.69 -10.03 30.69
N PHE A 881 -5.44 -8.77 31.02
CA PHE A 881 -5.67 -8.23 32.36
C PHE A 881 -7.13 -7.91 32.66
N GLY A 882 -8.03 -8.10 31.70
CA GLY A 882 -9.45 -7.81 31.85
C GLY A 882 -10.10 -8.61 32.96
N GLU A 883 -10.74 -7.91 33.90
CA GLU A 883 -11.59 -8.52 34.93
C GLU A 883 -13.05 -8.35 34.54
N VAL A 884 -13.73 -9.49 34.39
CA VAL A 884 -15.11 -9.53 33.97
C VAL A 884 -15.97 -9.47 35.22
N THR A 885 -16.78 -8.43 35.35
CA THR A 885 -17.81 -8.36 36.38
C THR A 885 -18.90 -9.39 36.08
N ALA A 886 -19.22 -10.22 37.07
CA ALA A 886 -20.19 -11.30 36.97
C ALA A 886 -21.61 -10.82 36.69
#